data_AF-A0A2E3A884-F1
#
_entry.id   AF-A0A2E3A884-F1
#
_cell.length_a   1.000
_cell.length_b   1.000
_cell.length_c   1.000
_cell.angle_alpha   90.00
_cell.angle_beta   90.00
_cell.angle_gamma   90.00
#
_symmetry.space_group_name_H-M   'P 1'
#
loop_
_entity.id
_entity.type
_entity.pdbx_description
1 polymer ?
#
loop_
_entity_poly.entity_id
_entity_poly.type
_entity_poly.pdbx_seq_one_letter_code
_entity_poly.pdbx_strand_id
1 'polypeptide(L)'
;MKHPARERAGAGVLDGLGSSTVVWALALNLFLCGPLLAIPSPDVVIGIFASVGQILGLLAVSAGGILFAHKRRRNHLAGANAGLKTGIPSWALKTLLALFVVSITANILQYCRTVDEDNERLGRNLLRPSIENGVAKEDSDLRTLSFGQQQAHSLGISTGELAELLKGSKPVLIDVRESEEIEMGSIRGSRAIRYPDLRDDPGQLPGKGSPSVLLCYSGNRSSELSEEFKELGYDCRFLVGGYEKWIAEGYPLLQPNGKRVKTLRGLPGFTNKNRLLDTSTVEELVGSSGAVFVDVRYASDFEQGSLPGAINIPIRKMTTAELENILDTRVPYETPIIIPCYDKRSSFYAQVMGLKLSRGGHEFVGRYTVPHEFFPASSTRPHVLQWQRAQRGDLLGYLSTPFKITLEWLRGFFGHLAIAIILSVLLLRALLLPLALKTEKDQALARKLEPKISGLKKKLADDPDRLLRAINSLRTKNGITPVRNLLATGLQVFLMLLFCNAITSIGSSNNDALGWIPNLSAPDPLLALPICLGAAVLAHVVLSAGGSRRKRLLTGSALAVLLCAISYNFSAAVNFYLVLSIGTGLLQTLLIAAVLEARASGNQGSAPATSEEDNGTVVKLSDCPHHGGCGNKAVRLGVMIRAGFPVPGGFVLSAKLLESLGQDMELEPSLLRELKAAWKEADIEKAAVRSSGLNEDGSDKSYAGIFDSVLNVEWKTLGAAIKKVKESINGGRVSSYGLGAGERGGIIIQKMVPAEYAGVLFTEHPRETGSMLVEMVEGLGEALVSGAANPSSFRYGRFSGRKLDEHCSPLDLTPLIELGTRIEELFGAPQDIEWACRDGEFTILQARDVTTRLSNEHGGKPQAAFEIERRRLLELAVESGAPEESGTALYQNELSELLPRPTPLSLSLMQSLWEPGGSTDLACRILGIPSEAEEEGAELLVSAFG
;
A
#
# COMPACT_ATOMS: atom_id res chain seq x y z
N MET A 1 2.58 -76.34 -27.29
CA MET A 1 3.46 -76.46 -28.48
C MET A 1 4.63 -75.49 -28.32
N LYS A 2 5.87 -76.01 -28.34
CA LYS A 2 7.20 -75.44 -28.71
C LYS A 2 7.46 -73.94 -28.38
N HIS A 3 8.54 -73.46 -27.75
CA HIS A 3 9.86 -73.97 -27.35
C HIS A 3 10.52 -72.86 -26.47
N PRO A 4 11.41 -73.16 -25.51
CA PRO A 4 12.26 -72.19 -24.82
C PRO A 4 13.70 -72.16 -25.38
N ALA A 5 14.36 -70.99 -25.36
CA ALA A 5 15.83 -70.77 -25.49
C ALA A 5 16.07 -69.23 -25.43
N ARG A 6 17.16 -68.63 -24.95
CA ARG A 6 18.40 -69.01 -24.26
C ARG A 6 19.05 -67.69 -23.80
N GLU A 7 19.82 -67.75 -22.72
CA GLU A 7 20.71 -66.70 -22.20
C GLU A 7 21.71 -66.14 -23.24
N ARG A 8 22.11 -64.87 -23.05
CA ARG A 8 23.52 -64.44 -23.12
C ARG A 8 23.77 -63.24 -22.21
N ALA A 9 24.84 -63.36 -21.43
CA ALA A 9 25.27 -62.49 -20.35
C ALA A 9 26.10 -61.28 -20.81
N GLY A 10 26.08 -60.22 -19.98
CA GLY A 10 27.30 -59.54 -19.53
C GLY A 10 27.73 -58.26 -20.27
N ALA A 11 27.37 -57.11 -19.70
CA ALA A 11 28.28 -55.97 -19.53
C ALA A 11 27.68 -55.02 -18.46
N GLY A 12 28.15 -55.14 -17.22
CA GLY A 12 27.92 -54.10 -16.22
C GLY A 12 28.87 -52.93 -16.50
N VAL A 13 28.34 -51.73 -16.70
CA VAL A 13 29.09 -50.48 -16.62
C VAL A 13 28.19 -49.38 -16.04
N LEU A 14 28.50 -49.04 -14.78
CA LEU A 14 28.39 -47.75 -14.09
C LEU A 14 27.01 -47.08 -13.98
N ASP A 15 26.33 -47.40 -12.88
CA ASP A 15 25.61 -46.39 -12.09
C ASP A 15 26.57 -45.27 -11.67
N GLY A 16 26.12 -44.01 -11.78
CA GLY A 16 26.66 -42.91 -10.99
C GLY A 16 27.15 -41.67 -11.74
N LEU A 17 26.24 -40.94 -12.40
CA LEU A 17 26.37 -39.48 -12.46
C LEU A 17 25.35 -38.89 -11.49
N GLY A 18 25.72 -38.90 -10.22
CA GLY A 18 24.96 -38.29 -9.14
C GLY A 18 24.80 -36.80 -9.36
N SER A 19 23.70 -36.25 -8.86
CA SER A 19 23.31 -34.82 -8.84
C SER A 19 24.44 -33.84 -8.50
N SER A 20 25.51 -34.28 -7.84
CA SER A 20 26.73 -33.49 -7.59
C SER A 20 27.51 -33.14 -8.87
N THR A 21 27.58 -34.02 -9.87
CA THR A 21 28.33 -33.76 -11.11
C THR A 21 27.65 -32.73 -12.01
N VAL A 22 26.31 -32.70 -12.03
CA VAL A 22 25.54 -31.68 -12.74
C VAL A 22 25.68 -30.31 -12.05
N VAL A 23 25.68 -30.29 -10.72
CA VAL A 23 25.89 -29.06 -9.93
C VAL A 23 27.32 -28.53 -10.10
N TRP A 24 28.34 -29.40 -10.11
CA TRP A 24 29.71 -29.00 -10.38
C TRP A 24 29.94 -28.59 -11.83
N ALA A 25 29.33 -29.26 -12.81
CA ALA A 25 29.39 -28.86 -14.22
C ALA A 25 28.73 -27.49 -14.46
N LEU A 26 27.63 -27.18 -13.75
CA LEU A 26 26.96 -25.87 -13.81
C LEU A 26 27.70 -24.77 -13.05
N ALA A 27 28.32 -25.08 -11.91
CA ALA A 27 29.22 -24.16 -11.21
C ALA A 27 30.44 -23.83 -12.08
N LEU A 28 31.01 -24.84 -12.74
CA LEU A 28 32.09 -24.66 -13.70
C LEU A 28 31.64 -23.83 -14.92
N ASN A 29 30.41 -24.01 -15.40
CA ASN A 29 29.84 -23.22 -16.51
C ASN A 29 29.62 -21.75 -16.13
N LEU A 30 29.14 -21.47 -14.91
CA LEU A 30 29.00 -20.12 -14.34
C LEU A 30 30.35 -19.40 -14.17
N PHE A 31 31.44 -20.13 -13.94
CA PHE A 31 32.80 -19.58 -13.84
C PHE A 31 33.56 -19.54 -15.19
N LEU A 32 33.12 -20.29 -16.21
CA LEU A 32 33.81 -20.42 -17.52
C LEU A 32 33.12 -19.72 -18.69
N CYS A 33 31.90 -19.21 -18.54
CA CYS A 33 31.20 -18.49 -19.62
C CYS A 33 31.83 -17.11 -19.87
N GLY A 34 32.65 -17.03 -20.92
CA GLY A 34 33.07 -15.77 -21.55
C GLY A 34 31.90 -15.01 -22.22
N PRO A 35 32.12 -13.75 -22.61
CA PRO A 35 31.07 -12.85 -23.08
C PRO A 35 30.47 -13.33 -24.41
N LEU A 36 29.20 -13.72 -24.39
CA LEU A 36 28.42 -14.02 -25.60
C LEU A 36 27.57 -12.80 -25.96
N LEU A 37 27.97 -12.13 -27.04
CA LEU A 37 27.37 -10.94 -27.66
C LEU A 37 26.27 -11.35 -28.64
N ALA A 38 24.98 -11.13 -28.35
CA ALA A 38 23.93 -10.99 -29.37
C ALA A 38 22.61 -10.48 -28.78
N ILE A 39 21.97 -9.55 -29.51
CA ILE A 39 20.92 -8.58 -29.11
C ILE A 39 19.49 -9.11 -29.44
N PRO A 40 18.41 -8.45 -28.98
CA PRO A 40 17.64 -7.67 -29.96
C PRO A 40 17.22 -6.25 -29.52
N SER A 41 16.88 -5.46 -30.55
CA SER A 41 16.79 -4.00 -30.72
C SER A 41 15.94 -3.17 -29.71
N PRO A 42 16.03 -1.81 -29.73
CA PRO A 42 15.27 -0.91 -28.83
C PRO A 42 13.74 -1.08 -28.85
N ASP A 43 13.17 -1.56 -29.95
CA ASP A 43 11.74 -1.90 -30.02
C ASP A 43 11.38 -3.11 -29.13
N VAL A 44 12.35 -3.98 -28.85
CA VAL A 44 12.21 -5.07 -27.88
C VAL A 44 12.33 -4.55 -26.45
N VAL A 45 13.01 -3.44 -26.17
CA VAL A 45 13.06 -2.84 -24.81
C VAL A 45 11.73 -2.16 -24.46
N ILE A 46 11.13 -1.45 -25.42
CA ILE A 46 9.77 -0.89 -25.28
C ILE A 46 8.74 -2.04 -25.26
N GLY A 47 8.97 -3.06 -26.08
CA GLY A 47 8.29 -4.35 -26.01
C GLY A 47 8.43 -5.03 -24.65
N ILE A 48 9.59 -4.97 -23.97
CA ILE A 48 9.88 -5.62 -22.69
C ILE A 48 9.13 -4.96 -21.55
N PHE A 49 8.90 -3.64 -21.54
CA PHE A 49 8.05 -3.05 -20.49
C PHE A 49 6.57 -3.40 -20.65
N ALA A 50 6.06 -3.48 -21.89
CA ALA A 50 4.75 -4.05 -22.18
C ALA A 50 4.72 -5.57 -21.90
N SER A 51 5.84 -6.25 -22.16
CA SER A 51 6.00 -7.70 -22.00
C SER A 51 6.29 -8.09 -20.57
N VAL A 52 6.82 -7.26 -19.68
CA VAL A 52 7.04 -7.62 -18.26
C VAL A 52 5.71 -7.62 -17.53
N GLY A 53 4.80 -6.71 -17.88
CA GLY A 53 3.39 -6.79 -17.46
C GLY A 53 2.70 -8.03 -18.05
N GLN A 54 2.90 -8.32 -19.34
CA GLN A 54 2.38 -9.55 -19.97
C GLN A 54 3.10 -10.82 -19.51
N ILE A 55 4.34 -10.80 -19.06
CA ILE A 55 5.15 -11.93 -18.58
C ILE A 55 4.85 -12.15 -17.12
N LEU A 56 4.60 -11.13 -16.30
CA LEU A 56 4.04 -11.30 -14.95
C LEU A 56 2.60 -11.78 -15.02
N GLY A 57 1.81 -11.29 -15.98
CA GLY A 57 0.47 -11.78 -16.31
C GLY A 57 0.50 -13.22 -16.85
N LEU A 58 1.39 -13.53 -17.80
CA LEU A 58 1.58 -14.86 -18.39
C LEU A 58 2.28 -15.79 -17.41
N LEU A 59 3.12 -15.33 -16.47
CA LEU A 59 3.67 -16.14 -15.37
C LEU A 59 2.61 -16.40 -14.31
N ALA A 60 1.69 -15.46 -14.05
CA ALA A 60 0.54 -15.71 -13.20
C ALA A 60 -0.45 -16.69 -13.86
N VAL A 61 -0.71 -16.54 -15.16
CA VAL A 61 -1.58 -17.41 -15.97
C VAL A 61 -0.91 -18.74 -16.30
N SER A 62 0.41 -18.81 -16.44
CA SER A 62 1.17 -20.05 -16.68
C SER A 62 1.52 -20.75 -15.38
N ALA A 63 1.79 -20.05 -14.28
CA ALA A 63 1.88 -20.69 -12.96
C ALA A 63 0.50 -21.21 -12.52
N GLY A 64 -0.56 -20.42 -12.76
CA GLY A 64 -1.95 -20.85 -12.60
C GLY A 64 -2.31 -22.01 -13.53
N GLY A 65 -1.93 -21.94 -14.81
CA GLY A 65 -2.20 -22.93 -15.84
C GLY A 65 -1.37 -24.21 -15.72
N ILE A 66 -0.15 -24.15 -15.21
CA ILE A 66 0.71 -25.31 -14.90
C ILE A 66 0.23 -25.95 -13.59
N LEU A 67 -0.19 -25.19 -12.58
CA LEU A 67 -0.83 -25.76 -11.38
C LEU A 67 -2.17 -26.42 -11.72
N PHE A 68 -2.96 -25.82 -12.62
CA PHE A 68 -4.22 -26.35 -13.12
C PHE A 68 -4.03 -27.57 -14.03
N ALA A 69 -3.05 -27.55 -14.94
CA ALA A 69 -2.70 -28.66 -15.81
C ALA A 69 -2.06 -29.83 -15.03
N HIS A 70 -1.25 -29.56 -14.01
CA HIS A 70 -0.65 -30.59 -13.16
C HIS A 70 -1.69 -31.25 -12.25
N LYS A 71 -2.68 -30.49 -11.76
CA LYS A 71 -3.84 -31.05 -11.04
C LYS A 71 -4.76 -31.87 -11.97
N ARG A 72 -5.01 -31.38 -13.19
CA ARG A 72 -5.81 -32.08 -14.21
C ARG A 72 -5.13 -33.36 -14.71
N ARG A 73 -3.78 -33.38 -14.85
CA ARG A 73 -3.01 -34.59 -15.21
C ARG A 73 -3.00 -35.63 -14.09
N ARG A 74 -2.95 -35.20 -12.82
CA ARG A 74 -2.97 -36.11 -11.66
C ARG A 74 -4.35 -36.75 -11.46
N ASN A 75 -5.42 -36.04 -11.79
CA ASN A 75 -6.79 -36.59 -11.75
C ASN A 75 -7.12 -37.46 -12.96
N HIS A 76 -6.52 -37.23 -14.14
CA HIS A 76 -6.68 -38.12 -15.30
C HIS A 76 -5.82 -39.40 -15.25
N LEU A 77 -4.71 -39.40 -14.51
CA LEU A 77 -3.80 -40.56 -14.40
C LEU A 77 -4.02 -41.42 -13.16
N ALA A 78 -4.95 -41.05 -12.27
CA ALA A 78 -5.35 -41.90 -11.13
C ALA A 78 -6.20 -43.12 -11.56
N GLY A 79 -6.54 -43.24 -12.85
CA GLY A 79 -7.28 -44.38 -13.41
C GLY A 79 -6.45 -45.47 -14.09
N ALA A 80 -5.12 -45.34 -14.23
CA ALA A 80 -4.34 -46.38 -14.91
C ALA A 80 -2.88 -46.46 -14.45
N ASN A 81 -2.57 -47.55 -13.75
CA ASN A 81 -1.29 -48.21 -13.55
C ASN A 81 -0.16 -47.52 -12.77
N ALA A 82 0.28 -48.26 -11.74
CA ALA A 82 1.49 -48.07 -10.95
C ALA A 82 2.76 -48.35 -11.77
N GLY A 83 3.83 -47.58 -11.51
CA GLY A 83 5.20 -47.96 -11.87
C GLY A 83 6.14 -46.79 -12.18
N LEU A 84 7.33 -46.83 -11.56
CA LEU A 84 8.54 -45.98 -11.71
C LEU A 84 8.52 -44.53 -11.16
N LYS A 85 9.26 -44.35 -10.05
CA LYS A 85 9.70 -43.06 -9.50
C LYS A 85 11.07 -42.69 -10.07
N THR A 86 11.10 -41.91 -11.15
CA THR A 86 12.29 -41.18 -11.61
C THR A 86 11.89 -39.73 -11.88
N GLY A 87 11.87 -38.91 -10.82
CA GLY A 87 11.49 -37.51 -10.93
C GLY A 87 12.45 -36.63 -10.15
N ILE A 88 13.10 -35.69 -10.85
CA ILE A 88 13.90 -34.63 -10.23
C ILE A 88 12.99 -33.90 -9.21
N PRO A 89 13.40 -33.77 -7.94
CA PRO A 89 12.52 -33.24 -6.91
C PRO A 89 12.19 -31.78 -7.21
N SER A 90 10.92 -31.40 -6.99
CA SER A 90 10.36 -30.09 -7.39
C SER A 90 11.08 -28.88 -6.78
N TRP A 91 11.81 -29.06 -5.68
CA TRP A 91 12.66 -28.02 -5.11
C TRP A 91 13.88 -27.76 -5.98
N ALA A 92 14.50 -28.78 -6.56
CA ALA A 92 15.68 -28.64 -7.42
C ALA A 92 15.34 -27.90 -8.72
N LEU A 93 14.16 -28.16 -9.30
CA LEU A 93 13.68 -27.44 -10.49
C LEU A 93 13.37 -25.97 -10.19
N LYS A 94 12.80 -25.66 -9.01
CA LYS A 94 12.55 -24.28 -8.57
C LYS A 94 13.85 -23.52 -8.30
N THR A 95 14.84 -24.18 -7.70
CA THR A 95 16.17 -23.59 -7.47
C THR A 95 16.89 -23.35 -8.80
N LEU A 96 16.82 -24.28 -9.74
CA LEU A 96 17.37 -24.11 -11.10
C LEU A 96 16.72 -22.94 -11.84
N LEU A 97 15.39 -22.81 -11.77
CA LEU A 97 14.68 -21.69 -12.38
C LEU A 97 15.06 -20.34 -11.73
N ALA A 98 15.19 -20.30 -10.41
CA ALA A 98 15.61 -19.10 -9.69
C ALA A 98 17.05 -18.67 -10.06
N LEU A 99 17.98 -19.63 -10.14
CA LEU A 99 19.36 -19.36 -10.55
C LEU A 99 19.47 -18.93 -12.01
N PHE A 100 18.63 -19.49 -12.89
CA PHE A 100 18.55 -19.08 -14.30
C PHE A 100 18.09 -17.63 -14.44
N VAL A 101 17.06 -17.23 -13.69
CA VAL A 101 16.56 -15.84 -13.67
C VAL A 101 17.62 -14.88 -13.13
N VAL A 102 18.33 -15.25 -12.05
CA VAL A 102 19.42 -14.43 -11.50
C VAL A 102 20.55 -14.25 -12.50
N SER A 103 20.94 -15.32 -13.21
CA SER A 103 21.99 -15.27 -14.24
C SER A 103 21.62 -14.35 -15.42
N ILE A 104 20.40 -14.48 -15.94
CA ILE A 104 19.89 -13.59 -17.00
C ILE A 104 19.86 -12.13 -16.52
N THR A 105 19.39 -11.89 -15.29
CA THR A 105 19.31 -10.53 -14.74
C THR A 105 20.68 -9.91 -14.56
N ALA A 106 21.66 -10.68 -14.06
CA ALA A 106 23.04 -10.22 -13.92
C ALA A 106 23.69 -9.90 -15.27
N ASN A 107 23.44 -10.74 -16.30
CA ASN A 107 23.93 -10.52 -17.65
C ASN A 107 23.34 -9.25 -18.29
N ILE A 108 22.03 -9.04 -18.15
CA ILE A 108 21.35 -7.82 -18.61
C ILE A 108 21.91 -6.58 -17.91
N LEU A 109 22.07 -6.61 -16.58
CA LEU A 109 22.59 -5.48 -15.81
C LEU A 109 24.04 -5.15 -16.17
N GLN A 110 24.88 -6.17 -16.40
CA GLN A 110 26.26 -5.99 -16.84
C GLN A 110 26.31 -5.38 -18.25
N TYR A 111 25.49 -5.87 -19.18
CA TYR A 111 25.40 -5.33 -20.54
C TYR A 111 24.92 -3.88 -20.55
N CYS A 112 23.86 -3.56 -19.80
CA CYS A 112 23.38 -2.18 -19.67
C CYS A 112 24.48 -1.25 -19.13
N ARG A 113 25.27 -1.68 -18.13
CA ARG A 113 26.40 -0.89 -17.62
C ARG A 113 27.47 -0.65 -18.68
N THR A 114 27.88 -1.68 -19.43
CA THR A 114 28.89 -1.54 -20.48
C THR A 114 28.41 -0.66 -21.63
N VAL A 115 27.14 -0.79 -22.04
CA VAL A 115 26.53 0.07 -23.06
C VAL A 115 26.41 1.52 -22.56
N ASP A 116 26.07 1.74 -21.29
CA ASP A 116 26.05 3.08 -20.69
C ASP A 116 27.46 3.67 -20.61
N GLU A 117 28.47 2.89 -20.24
CA GLU A 117 29.88 3.30 -20.24
C GLU A 117 30.37 3.67 -21.65
N ASP A 118 29.99 2.90 -22.67
CA ASP A 118 30.30 3.17 -24.08
C ASP A 118 29.58 4.40 -24.63
N ASN A 119 28.30 4.57 -24.31
CA ASN A 119 27.54 5.76 -24.68
C ASN A 119 28.05 7.02 -23.96
N GLU A 120 28.47 6.90 -22.69
CA GLU A 120 29.10 7.99 -21.96
C GLU A 120 30.51 8.29 -22.49
N ARG A 121 31.28 7.28 -22.93
CA ARG A 121 32.57 7.46 -23.61
C ARG A 121 32.41 8.21 -24.93
N LEU A 122 31.46 7.78 -25.77
CA LEU A 122 31.13 8.41 -27.06
C LEU A 122 30.58 9.85 -26.88
N GLY A 123 29.74 10.07 -25.87
CA GLY A 123 29.17 11.38 -25.55
C GLY A 123 30.17 12.38 -24.97
N ARG A 124 31.16 11.91 -24.19
CA ARG A 124 32.21 12.76 -23.58
C ARG A 124 33.15 13.38 -24.63
N ASN A 125 33.48 12.64 -25.69
CA ASN A 125 34.36 13.12 -26.77
C ASN A 125 33.70 14.15 -27.70
N LEU A 126 32.39 14.04 -27.92
CA LEU A 126 31.64 14.97 -28.78
C LEU A 126 31.33 16.32 -28.09
N LEU A 127 31.59 16.47 -26.79
CA LEU A 127 31.28 17.68 -26.01
C LEU A 127 32.54 18.47 -25.56
N ARG A 128 33.73 18.08 -26.02
CA ARG A 128 35.02 18.72 -25.71
C ARG A 128 35.09 20.16 -26.25
N PRO A 129 35.47 21.17 -25.44
CA PRO A 129 35.99 22.44 -25.94
C PRO A 129 37.50 22.34 -26.25
N SER A 130 38.00 23.07 -27.24
CA SER A 130 39.44 23.27 -27.47
C SER A 130 40.07 24.06 -26.29
N ILE A 131 41.27 23.69 -25.84
CA ILE A 131 41.96 24.31 -24.69
C ILE A 131 43.40 24.65 -25.09
N GLU A 132 43.82 25.89 -24.84
CA GLU A 132 45.21 26.37 -24.91
C GLU A 132 45.56 27.08 -23.58
N ASN A 133 46.73 26.78 -22.99
CA ASN A 133 47.29 27.49 -21.82
C ASN A 133 46.32 27.76 -20.65
N GLY A 134 45.45 26.78 -20.34
CA GLY A 134 44.53 26.87 -19.20
C GLY A 134 43.30 27.77 -19.42
N VAL A 135 43.07 28.27 -20.63
CA VAL A 135 41.86 29.02 -21.01
C VAL A 135 41.11 28.27 -22.10
N ALA A 136 39.79 28.13 -21.93
CA ALA A 136 38.92 27.60 -22.97
C ALA A 136 38.79 28.64 -24.10
N LYS A 137 39.57 28.48 -25.17
CA LYS A 137 39.43 29.27 -26.40
C LYS A 137 39.02 28.34 -27.53
N GLU A 138 38.00 28.76 -28.27
CA GLU A 138 37.81 28.29 -29.64
C GLU A 138 39.08 28.68 -30.42
N ASP A 139 39.65 27.71 -31.14
CA ASP A 139 40.48 27.85 -32.35
C ASP A 139 41.10 29.25 -32.49
N SER A 140 42.38 29.42 -32.15
CA SER A 140 43.01 30.74 -31.90
C SER A 140 42.97 31.70 -33.09
N ASP A 141 42.79 31.17 -34.30
CA ASP A 141 42.60 31.90 -35.56
C ASP A 141 41.14 32.33 -35.81
N LEU A 142 40.19 31.97 -34.94
CA LEU A 142 38.77 31.87 -35.25
C LEU A 142 37.88 32.63 -34.28
N ARG A 143 37.23 33.68 -34.79
CA ARG A 143 36.28 34.51 -34.04
C ARG A 143 34.89 33.90 -34.07
N THR A 144 34.59 33.02 -33.13
CA THR A 144 33.24 32.47 -32.95
C THR A 144 32.43 33.35 -32.00
N LEU A 145 31.43 34.01 -32.57
CA LEU A 145 30.49 34.81 -31.80
C LEU A 145 29.44 33.90 -31.16
N SER A 146 29.25 34.02 -29.84
CA SER A 146 28.07 33.44 -29.18
C SER A 146 26.79 34.04 -29.74
N PHE A 147 25.64 33.35 -29.59
CA PHE A 147 24.37 33.84 -30.12
C PHE A 147 24.02 35.27 -29.64
N GLY A 148 24.24 35.56 -28.35
CA GLY A 148 24.03 36.90 -27.80
C GLY A 148 24.98 37.95 -28.42
N GLN A 149 26.23 37.58 -28.68
CA GLN A 149 27.18 38.46 -29.39
C GLN A 149 26.79 38.66 -30.86
N GLN A 150 26.31 37.63 -31.56
CA GLN A 150 25.80 37.76 -32.92
C GLN A 150 24.60 38.71 -32.97
N GLN A 151 23.68 38.63 -32.00
CA GLN A 151 22.50 39.48 -31.93
C GLN A 151 22.86 40.96 -31.68
N ALA A 152 23.91 41.21 -30.90
CA ALA A 152 24.43 42.55 -30.65
C ALA A 152 25.38 43.06 -31.76
N HIS A 153 25.70 42.23 -32.76
CA HIS A 153 26.72 42.56 -33.75
C HIS A 153 26.19 43.53 -34.82
N SER A 154 26.96 44.58 -35.12
CA SER A 154 26.55 45.65 -36.06
C SER A 154 26.28 45.19 -37.50
N LEU A 155 26.87 44.07 -37.92
CA LEU A 155 26.67 43.44 -39.25
C LEU A 155 25.65 42.28 -39.23
N GLY A 156 25.11 41.95 -38.05
CA GLY A 156 24.12 40.89 -37.91
C GLY A 156 22.75 41.37 -38.39
N ILE A 157 22.08 40.55 -39.21
CA ILE A 157 20.67 40.73 -39.57
C ILE A 157 19.85 39.57 -39.00
N SER A 158 18.66 39.87 -38.49
CA SER A 158 17.74 38.84 -38.01
C SER A 158 17.08 38.08 -39.16
N THR A 159 16.57 36.89 -38.84
CA THR A 159 15.74 36.05 -39.71
C THR A 159 14.49 36.79 -40.22
N GLY A 160 13.82 37.56 -39.35
CA GLY A 160 12.66 38.37 -39.75
C GLY A 160 13.03 39.50 -40.72
N GLU A 161 14.11 40.24 -40.45
CA GLU A 161 14.58 41.30 -41.34
C GLU A 161 15.01 40.75 -42.71
N LEU A 162 15.71 39.60 -42.74
CA LEU A 162 16.05 38.94 -44.00
C LEU A 162 14.79 38.49 -44.76
N ALA A 163 13.78 37.95 -44.07
CA ALA A 163 12.52 37.55 -44.68
C ALA A 163 11.77 38.73 -45.31
N GLU A 164 11.80 39.91 -44.69
CA GLU A 164 11.24 41.15 -45.27
C GLU A 164 12.08 41.66 -46.46
N LEU A 165 13.41 41.64 -46.37
CA LEU A 165 14.29 42.01 -47.49
C LEU A 165 14.08 41.15 -48.73
N LEU A 166 13.74 39.87 -48.55
CA LEU A 166 13.44 38.95 -49.65
C LEU A 166 12.09 39.23 -50.34
N LYS A 167 11.19 39.99 -49.72
CA LYS A 167 9.94 40.48 -50.35
C LYS A 167 10.16 41.74 -51.19
N GLY A 168 11.16 42.56 -50.84
CA GLY A 168 11.44 43.87 -51.45
C GLY A 168 12.78 43.94 -52.19
N SER A 169 13.77 44.60 -51.59
CA SER A 169 15.02 45.11 -52.21
C SER A 169 16.08 44.06 -52.61
N LYS A 170 15.80 42.75 -52.48
CA LYS A 170 16.62 41.59 -52.89
C LYS A 170 18.15 41.80 -52.74
N PRO A 171 18.71 41.75 -51.52
CA PRO A 171 20.15 41.68 -51.34
C PRO A 171 20.72 40.45 -52.05
N VAL A 172 22.00 40.52 -52.45
CA VAL A 172 22.68 39.35 -53.02
C VAL A 172 22.96 38.37 -51.89
N LEU A 173 22.35 37.19 -51.96
CA LEU A 173 22.54 36.14 -50.96
C LEU A 173 23.69 35.24 -51.39
N ILE A 174 24.67 35.04 -50.50
CA ILE A 174 25.81 34.15 -50.76
C ILE A 174 25.90 33.12 -49.65
N ASP A 175 25.76 31.85 -50.04
CA ASP A 175 25.84 30.71 -49.13
C ASP A 175 27.28 30.21 -49.07
N VAL A 176 27.92 30.41 -47.91
CA VAL A 176 29.33 30.09 -47.66
C VAL A 176 29.53 28.73 -46.99
N ARG A 177 28.50 27.88 -47.02
CA ARG A 177 28.60 26.50 -46.54
C ARG A 177 29.43 25.63 -47.50
N GLU A 178 29.77 24.42 -47.05
CA GLU A 178 30.38 23.42 -47.93
C GLU A 178 29.37 22.97 -49.00
N SER A 179 29.84 22.62 -50.19
CA SER A 179 28.98 22.21 -51.32
C SER A 179 27.99 21.11 -50.92
N GLU A 180 28.44 20.16 -50.12
CA GLU A 180 27.65 19.04 -49.62
C GLU A 180 26.53 19.46 -48.65
N GLU A 181 26.71 20.56 -47.92
CA GLU A 181 25.66 21.13 -47.04
C GLU A 181 24.57 21.82 -47.85
N ILE A 182 24.97 22.45 -48.96
CA ILE A 182 24.07 23.21 -49.85
C ILE A 182 23.14 22.26 -50.61
N GLU A 183 23.62 21.05 -50.96
CA GLU A 183 22.81 19.99 -51.59
C GLU A 183 21.55 19.63 -50.78
N MET A 184 21.59 19.78 -49.46
CA MET A 184 20.43 19.50 -48.60
C MET A 184 19.35 20.57 -48.67
N GLY A 185 19.66 21.74 -49.21
CA GLY A 185 18.75 22.84 -49.44
C GLY A 185 19.35 24.20 -49.06
N SER A 186 18.90 25.25 -49.75
CA SER A 186 19.34 26.63 -49.56
C SER A 186 18.17 27.62 -49.55
N ILE A 187 18.41 28.86 -49.12
CA ILE A 187 17.45 29.95 -49.23
C ILE A 187 17.30 30.32 -50.70
N ARG A 188 16.06 30.52 -51.16
CA ARG A 188 15.77 30.84 -52.57
C ARG A 188 16.60 32.03 -53.04
N GLY A 189 17.34 31.85 -54.13
CA GLY A 189 18.14 32.91 -54.75
C GLY A 189 19.55 33.08 -54.17
N SER A 190 19.97 32.23 -53.22
CA SER A 190 21.37 32.22 -52.76
C SER A 190 22.31 31.62 -53.79
N ARG A 191 23.44 32.28 -54.04
CA ARG A 191 24.56 31.74 -54.83
C ARG A 191 25.52 30.99 -53.90
N ALA A 192 25.92 29.79 -54.28
CA ALA A 192 26.84 28.95 -53.52
C ALA A 192 28.29 29.33 -53.85
N ILE A 193 29.07 29.75 -52.85
CA ILE A 193 30.52 29.97 -52.94
C ILE A 193 31.13 29.55 -51.61
N ARG A 194 31.99 28.53 -51.56
CA ARG A 194 32.50 28.04 -50.28
C ARG A 194 33.28 29.13 -49.55
N TYR A 195 33.25 29.06 -48.22
CA TYR A 195 33.99 29.96 -47.33
C TYR A 195 35.44 30.26 -47.78
N PRO A 196 36.32 29.26 -48.03
CA PRO A 196 37.70 29.52 -48.43
C PRO A 196 37.80 30.15 -49.83
N ASP A 197 36.96 29.74 -50.78
CA ASP A 197 36.98 30.27 -52.15
C ASP A 197 36.59 31.75 -52.19
N LEU A 198 35.58 32.13 -51.40
CA LEU A 198 35.14 33.52 -51.31
C LEU A 198 36.17 34.40 -50.60
N ARG A 199 36.87 33.83 -49.60
CA ARG A 199 37.92 34.54 -48.86
C ARG A 199 39.14 34.84 -49.72
N ASP A 200 39.55 33.86 -50.55
CA ASP A 200 40.70 33.97 -51.44
C ASP A 200 40.45 34.93 -52.61
N ASP A 201 39.26 34.88 -53.22
CA ASP A 201 38.83 35.83 -54.25
C ASP A 201 37.54 36.58 -53.85
N PRO A 202 37.66 37.69 -53.09
CA PRO A 202 36.53 38.55 -52.75
C PRO A 202 35.88 39.21 -53.96
N GLY A 203 36.55 39.22 -55.13
CA GLY A 203 36.01 39.77 -56.38
C GLY A 203 34.77 39.03 -56.89
N GLN A 204 34.49 37.85 -56.33
CA GLN A 204 33.25 37.12 -56.59
C GLN A 204 32.01 37.81 -55.99
N LEU A 205 32.16 38.68 -54.98
CA LEU A 205 31.08 39.51 -54.44
C LEU A 205 30.57 40.52 -55.47
N PRO A 206 29.29 40.95 -55.40
CA PRO A 206 28.87 42.12 -56.15
C PRO A 206 29.69 43.34 -55.66
N GLY A 207 29.99 44.28 -56.55
CA GLY A 207 30.92 45.39 -56.27
C GLY A 207 30.61 46.15 -54.98
N LYS A 208 31.62 46.80 -54.41
CA LYS A 208 31.68 47.36 -53.04
C LYS A 208 30.46 48.13 -52.49
N GLY A 209 29.59 48.68 -53.34
CA GLY A 209 28.35 49.38 -52.94
C GLY A 209 27.07 48.52 -52.95
N SER A 210 27.16 47.21 -53.21
CA SER A 210 25.98 46.34 -53.34
C SER A 210 25.73 45.55 -52.06
N PRO A 211 24.54 45.66 -51.44
CA PRO A 211 24.26 44.99 -50.18
C PRO A 211 24.20 43.47 -50.37
N SER A 212 25.07 42.76 -49.64
CA SER A 212 25.17 41.31 -49.68
C SER A 212 24.90 40.70 -48.31
N VAL A 213 24.25 39.55 -48.27
CA VAL A 213 24.04 38.78 -47.04
C VAL A 213 24.72 37.42 -47.17
N LEU A 214 25.73 37.19 -46.33
CA LEU A 214 26.44 35.93 -46.22
C LEU A 214 25.66 34.98 -45.31
N LEU A 215 25.51 33.74 -45.76
CA LEU A 215 24.70 32.72 -45.11
C LEU A 215 25.55 31.51 -44.77
N CYS A 216 25.44 31.03 -43.54
CA CYS A 216 26.01 29.74 -43.15
C CYS A 216 25.13 29.03 -42.13
N TYR A 217 25.52 27.82 -41.70
CA TYR A 217 24.68 27.00 -40.81
C TYR A 217 24.27 27.71 -39.51
N SER A 218 25.22 28.24 -38.72
CA SER A 218 24.97 28.82 -37.39
C SER A 218 25.22 30.34 -37.28
N GLY A 219 25.60 31.00 -38.38
CA GLY A 219 25.99 32.41 -38.41
C GLY A 219 27.50 32.68 -38.31
N ASN A 220 28.30 31.74 -37.77
CA ASN A 220 29.72 31.98 -37.47
C ASN A 220 30.64 32.14 -38.70
N ARG A 221 30.54 31.26 -39.72
CA ARG A 221 31.36 31.38 -40.94
C ARG A 221 31.07 32.69 -41.68
N SER A 222 29.79 33.04 -41.74
CA SER A 222 29.32 34.26 -42.40
C SER A 222 29.68 35.53 -41.62
N SER A 223 29.72 35.50 -40.28
CA SER A 223 30.09 36.66 -39.47
C SER A 223 31.57 37.02 -39.64
N GLU A 224 32.44 36.00 -39.65
CA GLU A 224 33.88 36.15 -39.85
C GLU A 224 34.19 36.82 -41.20
N LEU A 225 33.64 36.30 -42.30
CA LEU A 225 33.82 36.93 -43.63
C LEU A 225 33.20 38.32 -43.72
N SER A 226 32.07 38.56 -43.05
CA SER A 226 31.44 39.89 -43.07
C SER A 226 32.32 40.95 -42.40
N GLU A 227 33.02 40.60 -41.31
CA GLU A 227 34.02 41.48 -40.68
C GLU A 227 35.20 41.75 -41.63
N GLU A 228 35.82 40.71 -42.18
CA GLU A 228 36.96 40.83 -43.09
C GLU A 228 36.61 41.67 -44.33
N PHE A 229 35.44 41.43 -44.94
CA PHE A 229 35.03 42.14 -46.14
C PHE A 229 34.60 43.58 -45.88
N LYS A 230 34.12 43.90 -44.68
CA LYS A 230 33.87 45.28 -44.29
C LYS A 230 35.16 46.09 -44.28
N GLU A 231 36.27 45.51 -43.79
CA GLU A 231 37.59 46.15 -43.81
C GLU A 231 38.09 46.38 -45.25
N LEU A 232 37.74 45.48 -46.18
CA LEU A 232 38.03 45.63 -47.61
C LEU A 232 37.06 46.58 -48.35
N GLY A 233 36.05 47.11 -47.66
CA GLY A 233 35.08 48.09 -48.17
C GLY A 233 33.86 47.50 -48.87
N TYR A 234 33.52 46.23 -48.64
CA TYR A 234 32.28 45.62 -49.12
C TYR A 234 31.15 45.76 -48.08
N ASP A 235 29.91 45.98 -48.55
CA ASP A 235 28.70 45.96 -47.70
C ASP A 235 28.18 44.52 -47.52
N CYS A 236 28.81 43.78 -46.60
CA CYS A 236 28.45 42.41 -46.25
C CYS A 236 27.85 42.32 -44.85
N ARG A 237 26.65 41.73 -44.77
CA ARG A 237 25.97 41.39 -43.52
C ARG A 237 25.87 39.88 -43.37
N PHE A 238 25.60 39.37 -42.17
CA PHE A 238 25.37 37.95 -41.94
C PHE A 238 24.09 37.66 -41.19
N LEU A 239 23.48 36.51 -41.47
CA LEU A 239 22.27 36.06 -40.79
C LEU A 239 22.58 35.55 -39.37
N VAL A 240 22.04 36.24 -38.36
CA VAL A 240 22.17 35.87 -36.94
C VAL A 240 21.52 34.51 -36.69
N GLY A 241 22.27 33.57 -36.13
CA GLY A 241 21.84 32.18 -35.93
C GLY A 241 21.76 31.34 -37.20
N GLY A 242 22.07 31.91 -38.37
CA GLY A 242 22.19 31.22 -39.65
C GLY A 242 20.94 30.43 -40.11
N TYR A 243 21.19 29.42 -40.93
CA TYR A 243 20.17 28.48 -41.40
C TYR A 243 19.47 27.73 -40.26
N GLU A 244 20.17 27.46 -39.16
CA GLU A 244 19.62 26.77 -37.99
C GLU A 244 18.43 27.54 -37.41
N LYS A 245 18.60 28.84 -37.17
CA LYS A 245 17.52 29.71 -36.69
C LYS A 245 16.44 29.91 -37.76
N TRP A 246 16.82 30.09 -39.02
CA TRP A 246 15.88 30.23 -40.15
C TRP A 246 14.87 29.07 -40.22
N ILE A 247 15.36 27.83 -40.09
CA ILE A 247 14.50 26.63 -40.09
C ILE A 247 13.68 26.55 -38.80
N ALA A 248 14.30 26.83 -37.64
CA ALA A 248 13.62 26.77 -36.34
C ALA A 248 12.43 27.73 -36.26
N GLU A 249 12.50 28.88 -36.92
CA GLU A 249 11.41 29.86 -37.02
C GLU A 249 10.41 29.55 -38.16
N GLY A 250 10.54 28.39 -38.81
CA GLY A 250 9.58 27.89 -39.78
C GLY A 250 9.76 28.40 -41.21
N TYR A 251 10.85 29.10 -41.52
CA TYR A 251 11.12 29.55 -42.88
C TYR A 251 11.62 28.40 -43.77
N PRO A 252 11.18 28.31 -45.03
CA PRO A 252 11.45 27.17 -45.90
C PRO A 252 12.87 27.18 -46.50
N LEU A 253 13.42 25.98 -46.72
CA LEU A 253 14.56 25.75 -47.62
C LEU A 253 14.09 25.11 -48.92
N LEU A 254 14.81 25.40 -50.01
CA LEU A 254 14.59 24.79 -51.32
C LEU A 254 15.74 23.83 -51.64
N GLN A 255 15.41 22.59 -51.95
CA GLN A 255 16.34 21.68 -52.64
C GLN A 255 16.48 22.07 -54.12
N PRO A 256 17.55 21.61 -54.81
CA PRO A 256 17.70 21.76 -56.25
C PRO A 256 16.49 21.23 -57.06
N ASN A 257 15.76 20.25 -56.52
CA ASN A 257 14.55 19.67 -57.11
C ASN A 257 13.23 20.43 -56.78
N GLY A 258 13.32 21.56 -56.08
CA GLY A 258 12.17 22.40 -55.69
C GLY A 258 11.38 21.94 -54.46
N LYS A 259 11.74 20.82 -53.81
CA LYS A 259 11.05 20.34 -52.60
C LYS A 259 11.43 21.16 -51.37
N ARG A 260 10.43 21.39 -50.49
CA ARG A 260 10.63 22.04 -49.18
C ARG A 260 11.21 21.04 -48.20
N VAL A 261 12.30 21.42 -47.53
CA VAL A 261 12.95 20.59 -46.50
C VAL A 261 12.74 21.20 -45.13
N LYS A 262 12.39 20.38 -44.15
CA LYS A 262 12.22 20.76 -42.74
C LYS A 262 13.30 20.20 -41.81
N THR A 263 14.25 19.42 -42.32
CA THR A 263 15.21 18.66 -41.52
C THR A 263 16.61 19.29 -41.53
N LEU A 264 17.22 19.43 -40.35
CA LEU A 264 18.50 20.11 -40.11
C LEU A 264 19.74 19.30 -40.51
N ARG A 265 20.81 20.04 -40.83
CA ARG A 265 22.23 19.62 -40.93
C ARG A 265 22.47 18.23 -41.53
N GLY A 266 21.76 17.93 -42.61
CA GLY A 266 22.03 16.74 -43.39
C GLY A 266 23.29 16.91 -44.22
N LEU A 267 23.90 15.78 -44.56
CA LEU A 267 24.66 15.61 -45.80
C LEU A 267 23.89 14.58 -46.64
N PRO A 268 24.16 14.48 -47.94
CA PRO A 268 23.74 13.31 -48.74
C PRO A 268 24.07 11.98 -48.04
N GLY A 269 23.34 10.92 -48.37
CA GLY A 269 23.68 9.57 -47.91
C GLY A 269 24.95 9.08 -48.61
N PHE A 270 25.89 8.51 -47.86
CA PHE A 270 27.08 7.85 -48.40
C PHE A 270 27.54 6.71 -47.47
N THR A 271 28.36 5.81 -48.02
CA THR A 271 28.90 4.65 -47.31
C THR A 271 29.63 5.09 -46.04
N ASN A 272 29.39 4.40 -44.92
CA ASN A 272 30.04 4.68 -43.63
C ASN A 272 29.79 6.08 -43.02
N LYS A 273 28.86 6.90 -43.56
CA LYS A 273 28.52 8.24 -43.04
C LYS A 273 28.33 8.32 -41.52
N ASN A 274 27.65 7.33 -40.96
CA ASN A 274 27.32 7.27 -39.53
C ASN A 274 28.22 6.29 -38.75
N ARG A 275 29.21 5.67 -39.39
CA ARG A 275 30.09 4.69 -38.75
C ARG A 275 31.09 5.42 -37.84
N LEU A 276 30.98 5.16 -36.55
CA LEU A 276 31.96 5.55 -35.54
C LEU A 276 32.74 4.30 -35.13
N LEU A 277 34.07 4.39 -35.19
CA LEU A 277 34.99 3.29 -34.87
C LEU A 277 35.39 3.38 -33.40
N ASP A 278 35.50 2.24 -32.73
CA ASP A 278 36.09 2.13 -31.39
C ASP A 278 37.62 1.95 -31.47
N THR A 279 38.29 2.10 -30.33
CA THR A 279 39.76 2.02 -30.24
C THR A 279 40.29 0.68 -30.74
N SER A 280 39.68 -0.44 -30.34
CA SER A 280 40.08 -1.79 -30.77
C SER A 280 39.99 -1.97 -32.29
N THR A 281 38.91 -1.49 -32.90
CA THR A 281 38.71 -1.56 -34.35
C THR A 281 39.74 -0.69 -35.07
N VAL A 282 40.07 0.49 -34.53
CA VAL A 282 41.09 1.36 -35.11
C VAL A 282 42.49 0.75 -35.00
N GLU A 283 42.85 0.19 -33.85
CA GLU A 283 44.12 -0.51 -33.66
C GLU A 283 44.26 -1.70 -34.62
N GLU A 284 43.19 -2.48 -34.80
CA GLU A 284 43.15 -3.57 -35.78
C GLU A 284 43.31 -3.05 -37.21
N LEU A 285 42.58 -2.01 -37.61
CA LEU A 285 42.66 -1.45 -38.97
C LEU A 285 44.03 -0.83 -39.28
N VAL A 286 44.63 -0.15 -38.31
CA VAL A 286 45.98 0.41 -38.45
C VAL A 286 47.03 -0.72 -38.49
N GLY A 287 46.91 -1.73 -37.63
CA GLY A 287 47.88 -2.82 -37.53
C GLY A 287 47.79 -3.85 -38.66
N SER A 288 46.59 -4.19 -39.14
CA SER A 288 46.36 -5.24 -40.15
C SER A 288 46.28 -4.70 -41.57
N SER A 289 45.66 -3.53 -41.77
CA SER A 289 45.29 -3.01 -43.09
C SER A 289 46.01 -1.71 -43.44
N GLY A 290 46.89 -1.20 -42.55
CA GLY A 290 47.68 0.01 -42.78
C GLY A 290 46.85 1.30 -42.84
N ALA A 291 45.70 1.34 -42.16
CA ALA A 291 44.77 2.46 -42.23
C ALA A 291 45.44 3.81 -41.93
N VAL A 292 45.07 4.85 -42.70
CA VAL A 292 45.65 6.19 -42.59
C VAL A 292 44.65 7.15 -41.95
N PHE A 293 45.16 8.00 -41.07
CA PHE A 293 44.38 9.07 -40.47
C PHE A 293 44.40 10.34 -41.32
N VAL A 294 43.23 10.95 -41.56
CA VAL A 294 43.13 12.27 -42.20
C VAL A 294 42.55 13.26 -41.20
N ASP A 295 43.34 14.21 -40.71
CA ASP A 295 42.91 15.20 -39.74
C ASP A 295 42.44 16.49 -40.43
N VAL A 296 41.17 16.84 -40.24
CA VAL A 296 40.51 17.99 -40.91
C VAL A 296 40.62 19.32 -40.16
N ARG A 297 41.31 19.34 -39.02
CA ARG A 297 41.51 20.56 -38.21
C ARG A 297 42.55 21.50 -38.83
N TYR A 298 42.63 22.72 -38.30
CA TYR A 298 43.65 23.69 -38.70
C TYR A 298 45.07 23.22 -38.35
N ALA A 299 46.08 23.75 -39.06
CA ALA A 299 47.47 23.39 -38.85
C ALA A 299 47.94 23.64 -37.39
N SER A 300 47.50 24.73 -36.79
CA SER A 300 47.78 25.07 -35.38
C SER A 300 47.25 24.00 -34.40
N ASP A 301 46.01 23.55 -34.58
CA ASP A 301 45.41 22.49 -33.76
C ASP A 301 46.05 21.12 -33.99
N PHE A 302 46.52 20.87 -35.21
CA PHE A 302 47.22 19.66 -35.59
C PHE A 302 48.60 19.58 -34.93
N GLU A 303 49.36 20.68 -34.93
CA GLU A 303 50.68 20.79 -34.29
C GLU A 303 50.62 20.63 -32.77
N GLN A 304 49.50 21.02 -32.13
CA GLN A 304 49.29 20.86 -30.68
C GLN A 304 49.05 19.41 -30.24
N GLY A 305 48.73 18.53 -31.19
CA GLY A 305 48.54 17.10 -30.92
C GLY A 305 47.65 16.45 -31.97
N SER A 306 48.21 15.49 -32.68
CA SER A 306 47.54 14.69 -33.70
C SER A 306 47.79 13.20 -33.48
N LEU A 307 47.03 12.35 -34.16
CA LEU A 307 47.38 10.92 -34.21
C LEU A 307 48.70 10.74 -34.99
N PRO A 308 49.58 9.82 -34.56
CA PRO A 308 50.83 9.54 -35.27
C PRO A 308 50.57 9.17 -36.74
N GLY A 309 51.32 9.79 -37.66
CA GLY A 309 51.19 9.53 -39.10
C GLY A 309 49.93 10.13 -39.76
N ALA A 310 49.15 10.94 -39.04
CA ALA A 310 47.97 11.59 -39.62
C ALA A 310 48.35 12.63 -40.69
N ILE A 311 47.55 12.70 -41.76
CA ILE A 311 47.69 13.69 -42.83
C ILE A 311 46.77 14.87 -42.49
N ASN A 312 47.35 16.07 -42.28
CA ASN A 312 46.56 17.27 -42.03
C ASN A 312 46.00 17.85 -43.34
N ILE A 313 44.67 17.96 -43.42
CA ILE A 313 43.92 18.55 -44.56
C ILE A 313 42.87 19.52 -43.99
N PRO A 314 43.25 20.77 -43.69
CA PRO A 314 42.35 21.80 -43.13
C PRO A 314 41.33 22.28 -44.16
N ILE A 315 40.27 21.51 -44.36
CA ILE A 315 39.22 21.72 -45.38
C ILE A 315 38.63 23.14 -45.39
N ARG A 316 38.60 23.82 -44.25
CA ARG A 316 38.04 25.18 -44.09
C ARG A 316 39.00 26.30 -44.52
N LYS A 317 40.31 26.02 -44.63
CA LYS A 317 41.34 26.98 -45.08
C LYS A 317 41.74 26.77 -46.54
N MET A 318 41.44 25.61 -47.11
CA MET A 318 41.80 25.26 -48.49
C MET A 318 40.68 25.61 -49.47
N THR A 319 41.04 26.33 -50.53
CA THR A 319 40.15 26.54 -51.68
C THR A 319 39.76 25.20 -52.31
N THR A 320 38.72 25.20 -53.13
CA THR A 320 38.24 23.99 -53.84
C THR A 320 39.34 23.37 -54.69
N ALA A 321 40.07 24.19 -55.44
CA ALA A 321 41.16 23.71 -56.30
C ALA A 321 42.32 23.10 -55.48
N GLU A 322 42.72 23.74 -54.38
CA GLU A 322 43.78 23.22 -53.50
C GLU A 322 43.36 21.92 -52.82
N LEU A 323 42.11 21.86 -52.35
CA LEU A 323 41.57 20.67 -51.68
C LEU A 323 41.53 19.48 -52.63
N GLU A 324 40.97 19.64 -53.84
CA GLU A 324 40.92 18.58 -54.85
C GLU A 324 42.32 18.06 -55.20
N ASN A 325 43.27 18.96 -55.45
CA ASN A 325 44.65 18.60 -55.73
C ASN A 325 45.31 17.83 -54.56
N ILE A 326 45.05 18.22 -53.31
CA ILE A 326 45.59 17.53 -52.13
C ILE A 326 44.97 16.15 -51.92
N LEU A 327 43.67 16.00 -52.17
CA LEU A 327 43.01 14.70 -52.11
C LEU A 327 43.60 13.74 -53.15
N ASP A 328 43.84 14.22 -54.37
CA ASP A 328 44.42 13.40 -55.44
C ASP A 328 45.89 13.04 -55.22
N THR A 329 46.68 13.93 -54.61
CA THR A 329 48.14 13.78 -54.50
C THR A 329 48.62 13.20 -53.17
N ARG A 330 47.90 13.45 -52.07
CA ARG A 330 48.35 13.10 -50.71
C ARG A 330 47.51 12.03 -50.03
N VAL A 331 46.28 11.77 -50.49
CA VAL A 331 45.40 10.78 -49.87
C VAL A 331 45.41 9.49 -50.69
N PRO A 332 45.74 8.32 -50.10
CA PRO A 332 45.74 7.06 -50.83
C PRO A 332 44.33 6.63 -51.25
N TYR A 333 44.22 5.96 -52.40
CA TYR A 333 42.94 5.47 -52.93
C TYR A 333 42.54 4.10 -52.37
N GLU A 334 43.50 3.17 -52.29
CA GLU A 334 43.27 1.75 -51.90
C GLU A 334 43.52 1.47 -50.42
N THR A 335 43.83 2.49 -49.62
CA THR A 335 44.12 2.33 -48.19
C THR A 335 42.92 2.80 -47.36
N PRO A 336 42.48 2.04 -46.35
CA PRO A 336 41.44 2.45 -45.42
C PRO A 336 41.69 3.82 -44.78
N ILE A 337 40.76 4.76 -44.95
CA ILE A 337 40.84 6.11 -44.38
C ILE A 337 39.95 6.23 -43.15
N ILE A 338 40.56 6.71 -42.06
CA ILE A 338 39.89 7.00 -40.80
C ILE A 338 40.02 8.50 -40.51
N ILE A 339 38.90 9.16 -40.20
CA ILE A 339 38.93 10.59 -39.85
C ILE A 339 38.65 10.79 -38.36
N PRO A 340 39.63 11.28 -37.57
CA PRO A 340 39.43 11.54 -36.15
C PRO A 340 38.46 12.70 -35.87
N CYS A 341 37.63 12.49 -34.85
CA CYS A 341 36.65 13.43 -34.32
C CYS A 341 37.13 13.90 -32.93
N TYR A 342 37.71 15.10 -32.89
CA TYR A 342 38.21 15.73 -31.68
C TYR A 342 37.13 16.54 -30.95
N ASP A 343 36.16 17.08 -31.70
CA ASP A 343 35.01 17.81 -31.18
C ASP A 343 33.80 17.70 -32.14
N LYS A 344 32.70 18.39 -31.81
CA LYS A 344 31.49 18.48 -32.66
C LYS A 344 31.74 19.06 -34.05
N ARG A 345 32.70 19.98 -34.19
CA ARG A 345 32.99 20.70 -35.42
C ARG A 345 33.83 19.82 -36.35
N SER A 346 34.95 19.29 -35.86
CA SER A 346 35.81 18.37 -36.60
C SER A 346 35.05 17.09 -36.95
N SER A 347 34.13 16.61 -36.10
CA SER A 347 33.29 15.46 -36.40
C SER A 347 32.30 15.69 -37.54
N PHE A 348 31.83 16.93 -37.71
CA PHE A 348 30.99 17.32 -38.84
C PHE A 348 31.82 17.45 -40.12
N TYR A 349 32.96 18.15 -40.09
CA TYR A 349 33.86 18.25 -41.25
C TYR A 349 34.44 16.89 -41.64
N ALA A 350 34.56 15.95 -40.70
CA ALA A 350 34.89 14.57 -40.98
C ALA A 350 33.82 13.86 -41.82
N GLN A 351 32.54 14.18 -41.63
CA GLN A 351 31.48 13.65 -42.50
C GLN A 351 31.50 14.33 -43.88
N VAL A 352 31.77 15.64 -43.94
CA VAL A 352 31.93 16.34 -45.23
C VAL A 352 33.09 15.74 -46.02
N MET A 353 34.24 15.58 -45.37
CA MET A 353 35.43 14.96 -45.94
C MET A 353 35.18 13.49 -46.33
N GLY A 354 34.51 12.71 -45.48
CA GLY A 354 34.14 11.34 -45.80
C GLY A 354 33.26 11.22 -47.04
N LEU A 355 32.33 12.17 -47.25
CA LEU A 355 31.51 12.23 -48.48
C LEU A 355 32.36 12.59 -49.71
N LYS A 356 33.27 13.56 -49.60
CA LYS A 356 34.20 13.94 -50.69
C LYS A 356 35.11 12.78 -51.08
N LEU A 357 35.73 12.13 -50.10
CA LEU A 357 36.57 10.93 -50.29
C LEU A 357 35.78 9.80 -50.94
N SER A 358 34.57 9.51 -50.45
CA SER A 358 33.71 8.47 -51.03
C SER A 358 33.34 8.75 -52.48
N ARG A 359 33.12 10.03 -52.85
CA ARG A 359 32.85 10.45 -54.23
C ARG A 359 34.09 10.41 -55.11
N GLY A 360 35.27 10.71 -54.55
CA GLY A 360 36.57 10.59 -55.21
C GLY A 360 37.05 9.14 -55.36
N GLY A 361 36.32 8.16 -54.82
CA GLY A 361 36.67 6.74 -54.93
C GLY A 361 37.67 6.25 -53.88
N HIS A 362 37.96 7.04 -52.85
CA HIS A 362 38.79 6.60 -51.72
C HIS A 362 38.01 5.74 -50.72
N GLU A 363 38.70 4.81 -50.06
CA GLU A 363 38.09 3.91 -49.07
C GLU A 363 37.88 4.58 -47.70
N PHE A 364 36.81 5.37 -47.57
CA PHE A 364 36.42 5.93 -46.27
C PHE A 364 35.75 4.88 -45.35
N VAL A 365 36.44 4.47 -44.28
CA VAL A 365 35.97 3.40 -43.37
C VAL A 365 35.09 3.92 -42.25
N GLY A 366 35.36 5.13 -41.76
CA GLY A 366 34.54 5.74 -40.72
C GLY A 366 35.26 6.82 -39.93
N ARG A 367 34.57 7.30 -38.90
CA ARG A 367 35.05 8.36 -38.02
C ARG A 367 35.52 7.77 -36.71
N TYR A 368 36.60 8.32 -36.13
CA TYR A 368 37.14 7.82 -34.86
C TYR A 368 37.04 8.87 -33.76
N THR A 369 36.33 8.58 -32.66
CA THR A 369 36.36 9.44 -31.47
C THR A 369 37.60 9.11 -30.64
N VAL A 370 38.65 9.93 -30.77
CA VAL A 370 39.96 9.68 -30.13
C VAL A 370 39.86 9.40 -28.62
N PRO A 371 40.65 8.46 -28.05
CA PRO A 371 40.56 8.06 -26.65
C PRO A 371 41.09 9.13 -25.69
N HIS A 372 40.62 9.08 -24.44
CA HIS A 372 41.04 9.95 -23.33
C HIS A 372 42.54 9.82 -22.98
N GLU A 373 43.18 8.72 -23.37
CA GLU A 373 44.59 8.43 -23.08
C GLU A 373 45.57 9.41 -23.75
N PHE A 374 45.15 10.06 -24.84
CA PHE A 374 45.99 11.03 -25.56
C PHE A 374 45.78 12.50 -25.11
N PHE A 375 44.73 12.80 -24.34
CA PHE A 375 44.43 14.17 -23.86
C PHE A 375 43.66 14.15 -22.52
N PRO A 376 44.16 14.78 -21.44
CA PRO A 376 43.49 14.77 -20.13
C PRO A 376 42.14 15.53 -20.15
N ALA A 377 41.13 15.00 -19.46
CA ALA A 377 39.77 15.55 -19.41
C ALA A 377 39.68 17.00 -18.92
N SER A 378 38.82 17.77 -19.57
CA SER A 378 38.22 18.98 -18.97
C SER A 378 36.99 18.62 -18.15
N SER A 379 36.80 19.25 -17.00
CA SER A 379 35.60 19.07 -16.16
C SER A 379 34.32 19.50 -16.89
N THR A 380 33.26 18.69 -16.78
CA THR A 380 31.97 18.97 -17.43
C THR A 380 31.36 20.27 -16.89
N ARG A 381 30.90 21.15 -17.80
CA ARG A 381 30.28 22.42 -17.41
C ARG A 381 29.01 22.18 -16.57
N PRO A 382 28.82 22.85 -15.41
CA PRO A 382 27.70 22.60 -14.49
C PRO A 382 26.30 22.71 -15.13
N HIS A 383 26.11 23.61 -16.09
CA HIS A 383 24.82 23.81 -16.75
C HIS A 383 24.46 22.68 -17.73
N VAL A 384 25.47 22.01 -18.33
CA VAL A 384 25.25 20.85 -19.21
C VAL A 384 24.85 19.62 -18.39
N LEU A 385 25.45 19.46 -17.20
CA LEU A 385 25.01 18.47 -16.21
C LEU A 385 23.56 18.74 -15.76
N GLN A 386 23.19 20.00 -15.53
CA GLN A 386 21.80 20.37 -15.22
C GLN A 386 20.84 20.08 -16.38
N TRP A 387 21.20 20.42 -17.61
CA TRP A 387 20.37 20.16 -18.80
C TRP A 387 20.23 18.67 -19.11
N GLN A 388 21.32 17.88 -18.99
CA GLN A 388 21.27 16.42 -19.14
C GLN A 388 20.49 15.75 -18.02
N ARG A 389 20.56 16.24 -16.78
CA ARG A 389 19.68 15.78 -15.67
C ARG A 389 18.22 16.14 -15.91
N ALA A 390 17.95 17.28 -16.53
CA ALA A 390 16.59 17.71 -16.90
C ALA A 390 16.02 16.91 -18.09
N GLN A 391 16.86 16.47 -19.05
CA GLN A 391 16.43 15.64 -20.19
C GLN A 391 16.43 14.13 -19.89
N ARG A 392 17.31 13.63 -19.01
CA ARG A 392 17.31 12.25 -18.50
C ARG A 392 16.37 12.07 -17.29
N GLY A 393 15.30 12.87 -17.19
CA GLY A 393 14.34 12.75 -16.11
C GLY A 393 13.58 11.43 -16.22
N ASP A 394 14.02 10.40 -15.52
CA ASP A 394 13.21 9.21 -15.28
C ASP A 394 11.93 9.62 -14.53
N LEU A 395 10.81 8.96 -14.81
CA LEU A 395 9.52 9.21 -14.16
C LEU A 395 9.66 9.22 -12.63
N LEU A 396 10.52 8.35 -12.09
CA LEU A 396 10.86 8.29 -10.67
C LEU A 396 11.52 9.57 -10.16
N GLY A 397 12.40 10.18 -10.95
CA GLY A 397 13.06 11.45 -10.63
C GLY A 397 12.11 12.65 -10.69
N TYR A 398 11.18 12.65 -11.65
CA TYR A 398 10.12 13.66 -11.68
C TYR A 398 9.21 13.56 -10.44
N LEU A 399 8.73 12.35 -10.15
CA LEU A 399 7.87 12.08 -8.99
C LEU A 399 8.57 12.27 -7.63
N SER A 400 9.90 12.21 -7.58
CA SER A 400 10.68 12.47 -6.35
C SER A 400 10.90 13.97 -6.07
N THR A 401 10.61 14.85 -7.03
CA THR A 401 10.82 16.30 -6.93
C THR A 401 10.15 16.95 -5.71
N PRO A 402 8.88 16.67 -5.36
CA PRO A 402 8.26 17.24 -4.16
C PRO A 402 8.98 16.85 -2.87
N PHE A 403 9.45 15.60 -2.78
CA PHE A 403 10.23 15.12 -1.64
C PHE A 403 11.59 15.80 -1.55
N LYS A 404 12.23 16.04 -2.71
CA LYS A 404 13.48 16.79 -2.81
C LYS A 404 13.32 18.23 -2.31
N ILE A 405 12.31 18.95 -2.80
CA ILE A 405 11.99 20.32 -2.37
C ILE A 405 11.74 20.37 -0.87
N THR A 406 10.98 19.40 -0.34
CA THR A 406 10.67 19.32 1.10
C THR A 406 11.93 19.07 1.94
N LEU A 407 12.80 18.16 1.51
CA LEU A 407 14.08 17.88 2.18
C LEU A 407 15.02 19.09 2.16
N GLU A 408 15.12 19.79 1.03
CA GLU A 408 15.93 21.01 0.90
C GLU A 408 15.39 22.15 1.77
N TRP A 409 14.06 22.32 1.81
CA TRP A 409 13.41 23.33 2.67
C TRP A 409 13.65 23.05 4.16
N LEU A 410 13.42 21.82 4.62
CA LEU A 410 13.68 21.42 6.01
C LEU A 410 15.17 21.56 6.35
N ARG A 411 16.07 21.18 5.44
CA ARG A 411 17.50 21.37 5.65
C ARG A 411 17.87 22.85 5.73
N GLY A 412 17.33 23.70 4.86
CA GLY A 412 17.57 25.14 4.90
C GLY A 412 17.13 25.77 6.23
N PHE A 413 16.08 25.24 6.84
CA PHE A 413 15.59 25.72 8.14
C PHE A 413 16.40 25.18 9.33
N PHE A 414 16.72 23.89 9.36
CA PHE A 414 17.37 23.23 10.51
C PHE A 414 18.89 23.09 10.38
N GLY A 415 19.46 23.42 9.22
CA GLY A 415 20.91 23.40 8.98
C GLY A 415 21.56 22.02 8.83
N HIS A 416 20.79 20.91 8.87
CA HIS A 416 21.38 19.56 8.86
C HIS A 416 20.51 18.52 8.11
N LEU A 417 21.11 17.77 7.18
CA LEU A 417 20.39 16.78 6.36
C LEU A 417 19.74 15.65 7.19
N ALA A 418 20.42 15.12 8.21
CA ALA A 418 19.86 14.06 9.05
C ALA A 418 18.57 14.48 9.78
N ILE A 419 18.49 15.73 10.25
CA ILE A 419 17.28 16.27 10.91
C ILE A 419 16.15 16.40 9.89
N ALA A 420 16.46 16.88 8.69
CA ALA A 420 15.49 16.96 7.59
C ALA A 420 14.92 15.57 7.22
N ILE A 421 15.76 14.53 7.19
CA ILE A 421 15.33 13.14 6.97
C ILE A 421 14.39 12.68 8.10
N ILE A 422 14.75 12.92 9.37
CA ILE A 422 13.92 12.53 10.52
C ILE A 422 12.53 13.16 10.44
N LEU A 423 12.47 14.48 10.28
CA LEU A 423 11.21 15.22 10.24
C LEU A 423 10.35 14.79 9.04
N SER A 424 10.97 14.56 7.88
CA SER A 424 10.23 14.10 6.69
C SER A 424 9.64 12.70 6.87
N VAL A 425 10.39 11.79 7.51
CA VAL A 425 9.89 10.43 7.82
C VAL A 425 8.72 10.50 8.79
N LEU A 426 8.80 11.32 9.84
CA LEU A 426 7.71 11.51 10.80
C LEU A 426 6.47 12.13 10.15
N LEU A 427 6.66 13.13 9.28
CA LEU A 427 5.56 13.76 8.53
C LEU A 427 4.86 12.77 7.59
N LEU A 428 5.64 11.99 6.83
CA LEU A 428 5.11 10.97 5.93
C LEU A 428 4.36 9.88 6.71
N ARG A 429 4.89 9.48 7.87
CA ARG A 429 4.24 8.51 8.77
C ARG A 429 2.93 9.04 9.33
N ALA A 430 2.87 10.30 9.75
CA ALA A 430 1.64 10.92 10.22
C ALA A 430 0.57 10.96 9.13
N LEU A 431 0.96 11.29 7.89
CA LEU A 431 0.05 11.31 6.74
C LEU A 431 -0.53 9.92 6.41
N LEU A 432 0.31 8.87 6.48
CA LEU A 432 -0.08 7.49 6.18
C LEU A 432 -0.68 6.74 7.40
N LEU A 433 -0.74 7.36 8.57
CA LEU A 433 -1.18 6.74 9.81
C LEU A 433 -2.58 6.10 9.72
N PRO A 434 -3.62 6.75 9.14
CA PRO A 434 -4.95 6.15 9.05
C PRO A 434 -4.96 4.85 8.23
N LEU A 435 -4.16 4.82 7.16
CA LEU A 435 -4.03 3.66 6.30
C LEU A 435 -3.27 2.54 7.00
N ALA A 436 -2.17 2.87 7.69
CA ALA A 436 -1.38 1.92 8.45
C ALA A 436 -2.16 1.31 9.62
N LEU A 437 -2.97 2.09 10.33
CA LEU A 437 -3.85 1.61 11.41
C LEU A 437 -4.85 0.55 10.91
N LYS A 438 -5.46 0.76 9.73
CA LYS A 438 -6.37 -0.21 9.12
C LYS A 438 -5.64 -1.51 8.75
N THR A 439 -4.47 -1.40 8.12
CA THR A 439 -3.64 -2.56 7.76
C THR A 439 -3.25 -3.39 8.99
N GLU A 440 -2.83 -2.74 10.07
CA GLU A 440 -2.46 -3.39 11.33
C GLU A 440 -3.66 -4.07 12.02
N LYS A 441 -4.83 -3.41 12.03
CA LYS A 441 -6.07 -4.01 12.53
C LYS A 441 -6.43 -5.28 11.75
N ASP A 442 -6.36 -5.23 10.42
CA ASP A 442 -6.66 -6.37 9.55
C ASP A 442 -5.66 -7.51 9.77
N GLN A 443 -4.37 -7.22 9.99
CA GLN A 443 -3.36 -8.21 10.33
C GLN A 443 -3.57 -8.83 11.72
N ALA A 444 -3.97 -8.03 12.72
CA ALA A 444 -4.34 -8.54 14.04
C ALA A 444 -5.55 -9.48 13.98
N LEU A 445 -6.55 -9.15 13.16
CA LEU A 445 -7.72 -10.01 12.96
C LEU A 445 -7.38 -11.28 12.18
N ALA A 446 -6.55 -11.17 11.14
CA ALA A 446 -6.02 -12.33 10.41
C ALA A 446 -5.27 -13.30 11.33
N ARG A 447 -4.50 -12.79 12.31
CA ARG A 447 -3.84 -13.60 13.35
C ARG A 447 -4.85 -14.41 14.17
N LYS A 448 -5.97 -13.81 14.57
CA LYS A 448 -7.04 -14.48 15.31
C LYS A 448 -7.73 -15.57 14.47
N LEU A 449 -7.80 -15.40 13.15
CA LEU A 449 -8.45 -16.33 12.22
C LEU A 449 -7.53 -17.45 11.70
N GLU A 450 -6.21 -17.39 11.94
CA GLU A 450 -5.25 -18.40 11.46
C GLU A 450 -5.62 -19.85 11.85
N PRO A 451 -6.10 -20.14 13.09
CA PRO A 451 -6.56 -21.49 13.43
C PRO A 451 -7.73 -21.97 12.56
N LYS A 452 -8.72 -21.10 12.29
CA LYS A 452 -9.86 -21.40 11.41
C LYS A 452 -9.41 -21.63 9.97
N ILE A 453 -8.52 -20.78 9.45
CA ILE A 453 -7.93 -20.94 8.11
C ILE A 453 -7.16 -22.25 8.00
N SER A 454 -6.39 -22.62 9.02
CA SER A 454 -5.67 -23.91 9.06
C SER A 454 -6.64 -25.10 9.08
N GLY A 455 -7.76 -24.98 9.80
CA GLY A 455 -8.86 -25.94 9.76
C GLY A 455 -9.45 -26.10 8.36
N LEU A 456 -9.78 -25.00 7.68
CA LEU A 456 -10.28 -25.02 6.30
C LEU A 456 -9.27 -25.67 5.33
N LYS A 457 -7.98 -25.35 5.45
CA LYS A 457 -6.91 -25.96 4.62
C LYS A 457 -6.83 -27.48 4.79
N LYS A 458 -7.11 -28.00 5.99
CA LYS A 458 -7.17 -29.44 6.25
C LYS A 458 -8.47 -30.05 5.70
N LYS A 459 -9.62 -29.41 5.95
CA LYS A 459 -10.95 -29.90 5.53
C LYS A 459 -11.10 -29.92 4.00
N LEU A 460 -10.57 -28.92 3.31
CA LEU A 460 -10.75 -28.69 1.87
C LEU A 460 -9.46 -28.94 1.07
N ALA A 461 -8.57 -29.81 1.56
CA ALA A 461 -7.27 -30.08 0.92
C ALA A 461 -7.42 -30.56 -0.54
N ASP A 462 -8.50 -31.29 -0.83
CA ASP A 462 -8.76 -31.90 -2.14
C ASP A 462 -9.44 -30.94 -3.15
N ASP A 463 -10.02 -29.82 -2.68
CA ASP A 463 -10.74 -28.82 -3.50
C ASP A 463 -10.23 -27.38 -3.25
N PRO A 464 -9.21 -26.92 -4.01
CA PRO A 464 -8.53 -25.64 -3.84
C PRO A 464 -9.40 -24.45 -4.26
N ASP A 465 -10.33 -24.65 -5.20
CA ASP A 465 -11.24 -23.60 -5.65
C ASP A 465 -12.26 -23.31 -4.54
N ARG A 466 -12.80 -24.37 -3.93
CA ARG A 466 -13.64 -24.28 -2.73
C ARG A 466 -12.89 -23.71 -1.53
N LEU A 467 -11.65 -24.15 -1.30
CA LEU A 467 -10.77 -23.59 -0.26
C LEU A 467 -10.53 -22.09 -0.43
N LEU A 468 -10.28 -21.62 -1.66
CA LEU A 468 -10.06 -20.21 -1.94
C LEU A 468 -11.31 -19.38 -1.67
N ARG A 469 -12.49 -19.84 -2.12
CA ARG A 469 -13.79 -19.21 -1.82
C ARG A 469 -14.04 -19.13 -0.31
N ALA A 470 -13.81 -20.23 0.42
CA ALA A 470 -13.97 -20.31 1.86
C ALA A 470 -13.08 -19.32 2.63
N ILE A 471 -11.78 -19.25 2.27
CA ILE A 471 -10.84 -18.32 2.90
C ILE A 471 -11.23 -16.87 2.59
N ASN A 472 -11.68 -16.58 1.37
CA ASN A 472 -12.10 -15.24 0.99
C ASN A 472 -13.39 -14.82 1.70
N SER A 473 -14.44 -15.66 1.73
CA SER A 473 -15.68 -15.38 2.46
C SER A 473 -15.39 -15.16 3.95
N LEU A 474 -14.59 -16.03 4.59
CA LEU A 474 -14.20 -15.88 5.99
C LEU A 474 -13.50 -14.53 6.26
N ARG A 475 -12.62 -14.08 5.35
CA ARG A 475 -11.95 -12.78 5.47
C ARG A 475 -12.92 -11.62 5.31
N THR A 476 -13.80 -11.68 4.32
CA THR A 476 -14.79 -10.63 4.02
C THR A 476 -15.79 -10.48 5.16
N LYS A 477 -16.32 -11.59 5.71
CA LYS A 477 -17.22 -11.58 6.88
C LYS A 477 -16.60 -10.92 8.10
N ASN A 478 -15.29 -11.06 8.28
CA ASN A 478 -14.56 -10.42 9.37
C ASN A 478 -14.06 -9.00 9.02
N GLY A 479 -14.44 -8.43 7.87
CA GLY A 479 -14.08 -7.05 7.50
C GLY A 479 -12.59 -6.85 7.14
N ILE A 480 -11.87 -7.93 6.82
CA ILE A 480 -10.49 -7.89 6.34
C ILE A 480 -10.50 -7.49 4.86
N THR A 481 -9.64 -6.53 4.48
CA THR A 481 -9.56 -5.99 3.12
C THR A 481 -8.21 -6.28 2.46
N PRO A 482 -7.99 -7.47 1.86
CA PRO A 482 -6.67 -7.90 1.38
C PRO A 482 -6.10 -6.99 0.27
N VAL A 483 -6.94 -6.59 -0.69
CA VAL A 483 -6.54 -5.75 -1.81
C VAL A 483 -6.12 -4.36 -1.34
N ARG A 484 -6.88 -3.76 -0.41
CA ARG A 484 -6.55 -2.47 0.18
C ARG A 484 -5.24 -2.52 0.95
N ASN A 485 -4.99 -3.58 1.72
CA ASN A 485 -3.73 -3.76 2.45
C ASN A 485 -2.53 -3.96 1.50
N LEU A 486 -2.74 -4.66 0.38
CA LEU A 486 -1.72 -4.81 -0.66
C LEU A 486 -1.40 -3.47 -1.33
N LEU A 487 -2.42 -2.68 -1.68
CA LEU A 487 -2.25 -1.34 -2.25
C LEU A 487 -1.57 -0.39 -1.28
N ALA A 488 -1.93 -0.45 0.01
CA ALA A 488 -1.30 0.35 1.06
C ALA A 488 0.19 0.04 1.19
N THR A 489 0.54 -1.25 1.22
CA THR A 489 1.93 -1.71 1.30
C THR A 489 2.70 -1.32 0.03
N GLY A 490 2.08 -1.47 -1.14
CA GLY A 490 2.64 -1.04 -2.42
C GLY A 490 2.91 0.46 -2.48
N LEU A 491 1.95 1.28 -2.04
CA LEU A 491 2.12 2.73 -1.92
C LEU A 491 3.28 3.10 -0.99
N GLN A 492 3.42 2.41 0.15
CA GLN A 492 4.52 2.65 1.09
C GLN A 492 5.89 2.33 0.48
N VAL A 493 6.02 1.20 -0.24
CA VAL A 493 7.26 0.85 -0.95
C VAL A 493 7.57 1.85 -2.07
N PHE A 494 6.54 2.28 -2.81
CA PHE A 494 6.69 3.28 -3.86
C PHE A 494 7.18 4.62 -3.32
N LEU A 495 6.56 5.13 -2.24
CA LEU A 495 6.98 6.36 -1.57
C LEU A 495 8.41 6.24 -1.00
N MET A 496 8.78 5.06 -0.50
CA MET A 496 10.14 4.78 -0.04
C MET A 496 11.17 4.92 -1.17
N LEU A 497 10.88 4.39 -2.36
CA LEU A 497 11.75 4.52 -3.54
C LEU A 497 11.90 5.98 -3.97
N LEU A 498 10.81 6.76 -3.98
CA LEU A 498 10.85 8.19 -4.27
C LEU A 498 11.71 8.95 -3.27
N PHE A 499 11.61 8.60 -1.98
CA PHE A 499 12.39 9.24 -0.93
C PHE A 499 13.88 8.90 -1.01
N CYS A 500 14.23 7.63 -1.26
CA CYS A 500 15.61 7.20 -1.51
C CYS A 500 16.22 7.93 -2.73
N ASN A 501 15.44 8.07 -3.80
CA ASN A 501 15.86 8.81 -4.99
C ASN A 501 16.10 10.31 -4.66
N ALA A 502 15.19 10.94 -3.92
CA ALA A 502 15.33 12.32 -3.48
C ALA A 502 16.59 12.53 -2.62
N ILE A 503 16.82 11.69 -1.62
CA ILE A 503 18.01 11.74 -0.75
C ILE A 503 19.29 11.55 -1.57
N THR A 504 19.33 10.59 -2.48
CA THR A 504 20.50 10.33 -3.33
C THR A 504 20.83 11.55 -4.20
N SER A 505 19.81 12.23 -4.73
CA SER A 505 19.98 13.44 -5.52
C SER A 505 20.60 14.60 -4.75
N ILE A 506 20.22 14.77 -3.47
CA ILE A 506 20.72 15.84 -2.59
C ILE A 506 22.10 15.47 -2.03
N GLY A 507 22.30 14.20 -1.64
CA GLY A 507 23.55 13.70 -1.04
C GLY A 507 24.76 13.93 -1.93
N SER A 508 24.66 13.74 -3.24
CA SER A 508 25.80 13.90 -4.18
C SER A 508 26.55 15.24 -4.16
N SER A 509 26.06 16.26 -3.44
CA SER A 509 26.62 17.61 -3.39
C SER A 509 27.07 18.09 -2.00
N ASN A 510 26.96 17.27 -0.94
CA ASN A 510 27.06 17.77 0.45
C ASN A 510 27.98 16.92 1.35
N ASN A 511 28.57 17.59 2.36
CA ASN A 511 29.53 17.03 3.33
C ASN A 511 28.99 17.04 4.78
N ASP A 512 27.68 16.85 4.99
CA ASP A 512 27.09 16.81 6.33
C ASP A 512 27.53 15.50 7.06
N ALA A 513 27.96 15.60 8.32
CA ALA A 513 28.41 14.47 9.14
C ALA A 513 27.31 13.97 10.10
N LEU A 514 27.36 12.71 10.55
CA LEU A 514 26.45 12.15 11.54
C LEU A 514 27.21 11.21 12.49
N GLY A 515 27.55 11.67 13.70
CA GLY A 515 28.24 10.84 14.70
C GLY A 515 29.58 10.31 14.18
N TRP A 516 29.67 8.98 13.97
CA TRP A 516 30.85 8.30 13.43
C TRP A 516 30.97 8.37 11.89
N ILE A 517 29.97 8.94 11.21
CA ILE A 517 29.92 9.04 9.75
C ILE A 517 30.37 10.45 9.35
N PRO A 518 31.56 10.62 8.75
CA PRO A 518 32.09 11.94 8.41
C PRO A 518 31.39 12.58 7.20
N ASN A 519 30.75 11.78 6.33
CA ASN A 519 30.00 12.27 5.19
C ASN A 519 28.80 11.37 4.91
N LEU A 520 27.59 11.92 5.06
CA LEU A 520 26.31 11.23 4.82
C LEU A 520 26.12 10.77 3.36
N SER A 521 26.87 11.33 2.43
CA SER A 521 26.81 11.05 1.00
C SER A 521 27.68 9.86 0.59
N ALA A 522 28.62 9.48 1.44
CA ALA A 522 29.46 8.29 1.28
C ALA A 522 28.82 7.07 1.98
N PRO A 523 29.24 5.84 1.65
CA PRO A 523 28.87 4.64 2.41
C PRO A 523 29.30 4.72 3.88
N ASP A 524 28.57 4.03 4.77
CA ASP A 524 28.91 3.96 6.19
C ASP A 524 30.23 3.19 6.41
N PRO A 525 31.29 3.83 6.95
CA PRO A 525 32.59 3.19 7.10
C PRO A 525 32.59 2.01 8.09
N LEU A 526 31.67 1.98 9.05
CA LEU A 526 31.61 0.93 10.09
C LEU A 526 30.54 -0.13 9.82
N LEU A 527 29.75 0.03 8.76
CA LEU A 527 28.58 -0.82 8.45
C LEU A 527 27.53 -0.90 9.54
N ALA A 528 27.54 0.04 10.48
CA ALA A 528 26.58 0.08 11.58
C ALA A 528 25.14 0.24 11.06
N LEU A 529 24.91 1.16 10.10
CA LEU A 529 23.58 1.41 9.53
C LEU A 529 23.02 0.23 8.71
N PRO A 530 23.78 -0.41 7.78
CA PRO A 530 23.35 -1.66 7.14
C PRO A 530 23.01 -2.76 8.15
N ILE A 531 23.82 -2.97 9.18
CA ILE A 531 23.56 -3.98 10.22
C ILE A 531 22.29 -3.66 10.99
N CYS A 532 22.10 -2.40 11.39
CA CYS A 532 20.86 -1.92 12.03
C CYS A 532 19.63 -2.14 11.13
N LEU A 533 19.76 -1.93 9.82
CA LEU A 533 18.69 -2.19 8.85
C LEU A 533 18.32 -3.67 8.82
N GLY A 534 19.31 -4.56 8.74
CA GLY A 534 19.11 -6.00 8.80
C GLY A 534 18.45 -6.44 10.10
N ALA A 535 18.89 -5.90 11.24
CA ALA A 535 18.30 -6.18 12.55
C ALA A 535 16.83 -5.72 12.65
N ALA A 536 16.52 -4.53 12.14
CA ALA A 536 15.15 -4.00 12.11
C ALA A 536 14.22 -4.88 11.27
N VAL A 537 14.67 -5.34 10.09
CA VAL A 537 13.89 -6.23 9.23
C VAL A 537 13.71 -7.61 9.86
N LEU A 538 14.76 -8.17 10.46
CA LEU A 538 14.66 -9.43 11.21
C LEU A 538 13.61 -9.32 12.32
N ALA A 539 13.65 -8.26 13.12
CA ALA A 539 12.66 -8.02 14.17
C ALA A 539 11.24 -7.94 13.57
N HIS A 540 11.07 -7.22 12.46
CA HIS A 540 9.78 -7.10 11.79
C HIS A 540 9.24 -8.45 11.28
N VAL A 541 10.09 -9.29 10.66
CA VAL A 541 9.70 -10.63 10.18
C VAL A 541 9.40 -11.58 11.34
N VAL A 542 10.19 -11.55 12.41
CA VAL A 542 9.97 -12.39 13.60
C VAL A 542 8.66 -12.03 14.30
N LEU A 543 8.30 -10.75 14.31
CA LEU A 543 7.04 -10.25 14.87
C LEU A 543 5.83 -10.41 13.92
N SER A 544 6.08 -10.65 12.63
CA SER A 544 5.01 -10.85 11.63
C SER A 544 4.18 -12.12 11.85
N ALA A 545 2.95 -12.11 11.36
CA ALA A 545 1.96 -13.17 11.53
C ALA A 545 2.19 -14.38 10.59
N GLY A 546 2.15 -15.59 11.14
CA GLY A 546 2.09 -16.85 10.39
C GLY A 546 3.34 -17.73 10.45
N GLY A 547 3.15 -19.05 10.36
CA GLY A 547 4.23 -20.03 10.31
C GLY A 547 4.97 -20.30 11.64
N SER A 548 5.82 -21.34 11.64
CA SER A 548 6.65 -21.68 12.80
C SER A 548 7.66 -20.59 13.11
N ARG A 549 7.88 -20.29 14.40
CA ARG A 549 8.92 -19.33 14.88
C ARG A 549 10.30 -19.64 14.28
N ARG A 550 10.64 -20.93 14.12
CA ARG A 550 11.89 -21.36 13.50
C ARG A 550 12.00 -20.96 12.02
N LYS A 551 10.90 -21.05 11.27
CA LYS A 551 10.85 -20.63 9.86
C LYS A 551 10.96 -19.11 9.74
N ARG A 552 10.29 -18.36 10.61
CA ARG A 552 10.39 -16.88 10.65
C ARG A 552 11.80 -16.41 10.99
N LEU A 553 12.47 -17.05 11.94
CA LEU A 553 13.86 -16.73 12.29
C LEU A 553 14.81 -17.00 11.12
N LEU A 554 14.71 -18.18 10.47
CA LEU A 554 15.54 -18.52 9.32
C LEU A 554 15.33 -17.56 8.13
N THR A 555 14.07 -17.28 7.78
CA THR A 555 13.72 -16.37 6.67
C THR A 555 14.11 -14.93 6.97
N GLY A 556 13.85 -14.46 8.19
CA GLY A 556 14.27 -13.13 8.65
C GLY A 556 15.78 -12.96 8.65
N SER A 557 16.54 -13.96 9.14
CA SER A 557 18.01 -13.91 9.13
C SER A 557 18.57 -13.89 7.72
N ALA A 558 18.03 -14.72 6.81
CA ALA A 558 18.45 -14.71 5.41
C ALA A 558 18.16 -13.36 4.73
N LEU A 559 16.98 -12.78 4.96
CA LEU A 559 16.61 -11.48 4.42
C LEU A 559 17.45 -10.34 5.01
N ALA A 560 17.76 -10.40 6.31
CA ALA A 560 18.63 -9.43 6.97
C ALA A 560 20.04 -9.43 6.36
N VAL A 561 20.65 -10.60 6.15
CA VAL A 561 21.97 -10.72 5.52
C VAL A 561 21.94 -10.19 4.08
N LEU A 562 20.91 -10.55 3.31
CA LEU A 562 20.74 -10.07 1.94
C LEU A 562 20.62 -8.55 1.87
N LEU A 563 19.79 -7.94 2.73
CA LEU A 563 19.61 -6.50 2.76
C LEU A 563 20.87 -5.77 3.23
N CYS A 564 21.60 -6.30 4.20
CA CYS A 564 22.92 -5.78 4.57
C CYS A 564 23.88 -5.78 3.37
N ALA A 565 23.92 -6.88 2.61
CA ALA A 565 24.81 -7.00 1.44
C ALA A 565 24.44 -6.03 0.31
N ILE A 566 23.14 -5.84 0.05
CA ILE A 566 22.66 -4.88 -0.97
C ILE A 566 22.91 -3.43 -0.53
N SER A 567 22.63 -3.13 0.73
CA SER A 567 22.71 -1.76 1.29
C SER A 567 24.13 -1.31 1.66
N TYR A 568 25.11 -2.22 1.66
CA TYR A 568 26.52 -1.91 1.95
C TYR A 568 27.07 -0.77 1.08
N ASN A 569 26.71 -0.74 -0.21
CA ASN A 569 27.17 0.29 -1.15
C ASN A 569 26.28 1.54 -1.21
N PHE A 570 25.18 1.58 -0.45
CA PHE A 570 24.33 2.76 -0.41
C PHE A 570 24.97 3.87 0.42
N SER A 571 24.63 5.12 0.12
CA SER A 571 25.05 6.24 0.96
C SER A 571 24.50 6.11 2.38
N ALA A 572 25.24 6.60 3.35
CA ALA A 572 24.84 6.60 4.75
C ALA A 572 23.50 7.31 4.96
N ALA A 573 23.19 8.37 4.20
CA ALA A 573 21.90 9.06 4.23
C ALA A 573 20.72 8.14 3.85
N VAL A 574 20.88 7.32 2.80
CA VAL A 574 19.85 6.38 2.37
C VAL A 574 19.67 5.27 3.40
N ASN A 575 20.77 4.71 3.92
CA ASN A 575 20.70 3.69 4.96
C ASN A 575 20.09 4.22 6.26
N PHE A 576 20.42 5.45 6.65
CA PHE A 576 19.84 6.13 7.80
C PHE A 576 18.32 6.31 7.64
N TYR A 577 17.87 6.75 6.46
CA TYR A 577 16.45 6.83 6.14
C TYR A 577 15.74 5.46 6.22
N LEU A 578 16.33 4.40 5.64
CA LEU A 578 15.74 3.07 5.65
C LEU A 578 15.61 2.51 7.08
N VAL A 579 16.66 2.66 7.91
CA VAL A 579 16.63 2.28 9.33
C VAL A 579 15.53 3.03 10.06
N LEU A 580 15.44 4.35 9.89
CA LEU A 580 14.43 5.16 10.57
C LEU A 580 13.01 4.81 10.09
N SER A 581 12.82 4.61 8.79
CA SER A 581 11.53 4.25 8.20
C SER A 581 11.05 2.89 8.71
N ILE A 582 11.88 1.84 8.66
CA ILE A 582 11.49 0.51 9.15
C ILE A 582 11.36 0.50 10.67
N GLY A 583 12.27 1.17 11.39
CA GLY A 583 12.24 1.26 12.85
C GLY A 583 10.99 1.96 13.38
N THR A 584 10.59 3.10 12.79
CA THR A 584 9.33 3.77 13.15
C THR A 584 8.10 2.91 12.84
N GLY A 585 8.11 2.17 11.74
CA GLY A 585 7.06 1.19 11.43
C GLY A 585 6.96 0.09 12.49
N LEU A 586 8.09 -0.48 12.90
CA LEU A 586 8.15 -1.49 13.96
C LEU A 586 7.62 -0.95 15.30
N LEU A 587 8.04 0.25 15.68
CA LEU A 587 7.57 0.92 16.90
C LEU A 587 6.05 1.13 16.85
N GLN A 588 5.52 1.57 15.71
CA GLN A 588 4.09 1.73 15.50
C GLN A 588 3.34 0.39 15.66
N THR A 589 3.81 -0.69 15.06
CA THR A 589 3.21 -2.03 15.20
C THR A 589 3.19 -2.48 16.67
N LEU A 590 4.28 -2.26 17.41
CA LEU A 590 4.37 -2.60 18.84
C LEU A 590 3.41 -1.75 19.69
N LEU A 591 3.33 -0.44 19.43
CA LEU A 591 2.42 0.47 20.14
C LEU A 591 0.95 0.10 19.87
N ILE A 592 0.57 -0.19 18.63
CA ILE A 592 -0.80 -0.58 18.28
C ILE A 592 -1.15 -1.91 18.94
N ALA A 593 -0.23 -2.89 18.90
CA ALA A 593 -0.43 -4.17 19.59
C ALA A 593 -0.66 -3.96 21.09
N ALA A 594 0.18 -3.15 21.75
CA ALA A 594 0.03 -2.82 23.17
C ALA A 594 -1.29 -2.09 23.48
N VAL A 595 -1.71 -1.14 22.65
CA VAL A 595 -3.00 -0.42 22.83
C VAL A 595 -4.20 -1.35 22.62
N LEU A 596 -4.15 -2.25 21.64
CA LEU A 596 -5.21 -3.23 21.40
C LEU A 596 -5.27 -4.27 22.51
N GLU A 597 -4.14 -4.71 23.04
CA GLU A 597 -4.08 -5.59 24.21
C GLU A 597 -4.59 -4.88 25.46
N ALA A 598 -4.18 -3.63 25.70
CA ALA A 598 -4.68 -2.81 26.82
C ALA A 598 -6.19 -2.53 26.73
N ARG A 599 -6.74 -2.36 25.51
CA ARG A 599 -8.19 -2.27 25.30
C ARG A 599 -8.89 -3.61 25.45
N ALA A 600 -8.26 -4.72 25.04
CA ALA A 600 -8.84 -6.05 25.21
C ALA A 600 -8.87 -6.46 26.70
N SER A 601 -7.84 -6.11 27.47
CA SER A 601 -7.82 -6.27 28.92
C SER A 601 -8.72 -5.25 29.63
N GLY A 602 -8.86 -4.03 29.09
CA GLY A 602 -9.84 -3.04 29.55
C GLY A 602 -11.30 -3.43 29.27
N ASN A 603 -11.57 -4.21 28.20
CA ASN A 603 -12.91 -4.69 27.85
C ASN A 603 -13.22 -6.09 28.43
N GLN A 604 -12.24 -6.74 29.07
CA GLN A 604 -12.44 -7.89 29.96
C GLN A 604 -12.54 -7.46 31.44
N GLY A 605 -12.66 -6.16 31.71
CA GLY A 605 -12.77 -5.59 33.05
C GLY A 605 -14.04 -4.75 33.25
N SER A 606 -15.17 -5.40 33.46
CA SER A 606 -16.13 -4.95 34.48
C SER A 606 -16.91 -6.12 35.11
N ALA A 607 -16.23 -7.24 35.34
CA ALA A 607 -16.38 -7.82 36.67
C ALA A 607 -15.52 -6.92 37.58
N PRO A 608 -16.08 -6.23 38.59
CA PRO A 608 -15.29 -5.41 39.48
C PRO A 608 -14.23 -6.30 40.10
N ALA A 609 -12.97 -5.89 39.98
CA ALA A 609 -11.97 -6.35 40.92
C ALA A 609 -12.53 -6.04 42.31
N THR A 610 -12.75 -7.09 43.10
CA THR A 610 -12.98 -7.00 44.53
C THR A 610 -11.77 -6.27 45.13
N SER A 611 -11.86 -4.95 45.18
CA SER A 611 -10.98 -4.13 45.99
C SER A 611 -11.18 -4.57 47.43
N GLU A 612 -10.06 -4.76 48.11
CA GLU A 612 -9.95 -5.07 49.52
C GLU A 612 -10.93 -4.25 50.37
N GLU A 613 -11.70 -4.99 51.18
CA GLU A 613 -12.34 -4.61 52.45
C GLU A 613 -12.52 -3.11 52.74
N ASP A 614 -13.50 -2.46 52.11
CA ASP A 614 -14.20 -1.35 52.75
C ASP A 614 -15.53 -1.84 53.34
N ASN A 615 -15.49 -2.10 54.64
CA ASN A 615 -16.52 -2.75 55.46
C ASN A 615 -17.60 -1.75 55.93
N GLY A 616 -18.24 -1.04 55.01
CA GLY A 616 -19.35 -0.12 55.33
C GLY A 616 -20.54 -0.85 56.00
N THR A 617 -20.97 -0.34 57.15
CA THR A 617 -22.17 -0.82 57.89
C THR A 617 -23.47 -0.33 57.26
N VAL A 618 -23.50 0.94 56.85
CA VAL A 618 -24.57 1.55 56.07
C VAL A 618 -24.01 1.97 54.71
N VAL A 619 -24.54 1.37 53.64
CA VAL A 619 -24.02 1.53 52.27
C VAL A 619 -25.03 2.29 51.43
N LYS A 620 -24.62 3.32 50.68
CA LYS A 620 -25.52 4.00 49.75
C LYS A 620 -25.94 3.05 48.64
N LEU A 621 -27.18 3.18 48.17
CA LEU A 621 -27.73 2.27 47.16
C LEU A 621 -26.90 2.29 45.86
N SER A 622 -26.36 3.44 45.46
CA SER A 622 -25.44 3.57 44.32
C SER A 622 -24.13 2.79 44.48
N ASP A 623 -23.65 2.62 45.71
CA ASP A 623 -22.33 2.06 46.01
C ASP A 623 -22.40 0.54 46.28
N CYS A 624 -23.61 0.00 46.48
CA CYS A 624 -23.86 -1.43 46.70
C CYS A 624 -23.15 -2.40 45.73
N PRO A 625 -22.96 -2.12 44.42
CA PRO A 625 -22.22 -3.02 43.52
C PRO A 625 -20.76 -3.25 43.91
N HIS A 626 -20.20 -2.38 44.76
CA HIS A 626 -18.81 -2.44 45.22
C HIS A 626 -18.67 -2.94 46.66
N HIS A 627 -19.77 -3.20 47.36
CA HIS A 627 -19.77 -3.66 48.76
C HIS A 627 -20.48 -5.01 48.93
N GLY A 628 -19.79 -5.97 49.56
CA GLY A 628 -20.37 -7.27 49.89
C GLY A 628 -21.47 -7.20 50.95
N GLY A 629 -22.47 -8.08 50.86
CA GLY A 629 -23.52 -8.22 51.88
C GLY A 629 -24.72 -7.28 51.74
N CYS A 630 -24.88 -6.56 50.62
CA CYS A 630 -26.05 -5.73 50.34
C CYS A 630 -27.27 -6.53 49.80
N GLY A 631 -27.04 -7.73 49.26
CA GLY A 631 -28.06 -8.55 48.58
C GLY A 631 -28.31 -8.17 47.12
N ASN A 632 -28.92 -9.07 46.35
CA ASN A 632 -28.96 -8.94 44.88
C ASN A 632 -29.86 -7.79 44.41
N LYS A 633 -31.02 -7.58 45.04
CA LYS A 633 -31.89 -6.43 44.72
C LYS A 633 -31.18 -5.10 44.87
N ALA A 634 -30.49 -4.91 46.00
CA ALA A 634 -29.72 -3.70 46.27
C ALA A 634 -28.60 -3.47 45.23
N VAL A 635 -27.87 -4.52 44.88
CA VAL A 635 -26.81 -4.46 43.87
C VAL A 635 -27.39 -4.06 42.51
N ARG A 636 -28.51 -4.67 42.08
CA ARG A 636 -29.15 -4.33 40.81
C ARG A 636 -29.68 -2.89 40.78
N LEU A 637 -30.30 -2.43 41.87
CA LEU A 637 -30.71 -1.03 42.02
C LEU A 637 -29.50 -0.07 41.92
N GLY A 638 -28.39 -0.40 42.57
CA GLY A 638 -27.16 0.38 42.48
C GLY A 638 -26.55 0.44 41.07
N VAL A 639 -26.56 -0.68 40.35
CA VAL A 639 -26.15 -0.74 38.94
C VAL A 639 -27.03 0.19 38.10
N MET A 640 -28.35 0.16 38.28
CA MET A 640 -29.28 1.03 37.56
C MET A 640 -29.11 2.52 37.90
N ILE A 641 -28.91 2.88 39.19
CA ILE A 641 -28.64 4.27 39.60
C ILE A 641 -27.38 4.80 38.91
N ARG A 642 -26.30 4.00 38.87
CA ARG A 642 -25.04 4.41 38.24
C ARG A 642 -25.12 4.48 36.72
N ALA A 643 -26.00 3.70 36.11
CA ALA A 643 -26.31 3.77 34.68
C ALA A 643 -27.30 4.90 34.34
N GLY A 644 -27.74 5.70 35.33
CA GLY A 644 -28.58 6.88 35.13
C GLY A 644 -30.07 6.59 34.94
N PHE A 645 -30.55 5.44 35.39
CA PHE A 645 -31.99 5.12 35.37
C PHE A 645 -32.74 5.82 36.52
N PRO A 646 -34.04 6.13 36.34
CA PRO A 646 -34.85 6.80 37.35
C PRO A 646 -35.21 5.82 38.48
N VAL A 647 -34.27 5.60 39.40
CA VAL A 647 -34.43 4.74 40.58
C VAL A 647 -34.44 5.62 41.83
N PRO A 648 -35.36 5.43 42.79
CA PRO A 648 -35.37 6.22 44.00
C PRO A 648 -34.10 5.99 44.82
N GLY A 649 -33.49 7.09 45.28
CA GLY A 649 -32.34 7.06 46.16
C GLY A 649 -32.63 6.34 47.48
N GLY A 650 -31.57 5.89 48.14
CA GLY A 650 -31.67 5.14 49.39
C GLY A 650 -30.33 4.62 49.87
N PHE A 651 -30.38 3.80 50.90
CA PHE A 651 -29.22 3.13 51.47
C PHE A 651 -29.60 1.73 51.98
N VAL A 652 -28.60 0.92 52.26
CA VAL A 652 -28.74 -0.49 52.64
C VAL A 652 -28.00 -0.73 53.94
N LEU A 653 -28.65 -1.46 54.84
CA LEU A 653 -28.02 -2.06 56.01
C LEU A 653 -27.42 -3.38 55.58
N SER A 654 -26.09 -3.50 55.62
CA SER A 654 -25.41 -4.70 55.16
C SER A 654 -25.73 -5.89 56.07
N ALA A 655 -25.64 -7.11 55.52
CA ALA A 655 -25.82 -8.34 56.28
C ALA A 655 -24.95 -8.39 57.54
N LYS A 656 -23.70 -7.90 57.45
CA LYS A 656 -22.76 -7.82 58.58
C LYS A 656 -23.25 -6.90 59.70
N LEU A 657 -23.84 -5.75 59.35
CA LEU A 657 -24.46 -4.86 60.34
C LEU A 657 -25.67 -5.55 61.00
N LEU A 658 -26.51 -6.21 60.21
CA LEU A 658 -27.70 -6.90 60.71
C LEU A 658 -27.38 -8.08 61.63
N GLU A 659 -26.28 -8.80 61.36
CA GLU A 659 -25.74 -9.85 62.23
C GLU A 659 -25.16 -9.30 63.54
N SER A 660 -24.53 -8.11 63.50
CA SER A 660 -23.99 -7.46 64.71
C SER A 660 -25.09 -6.93 65.64
N LEU A 661 -26.26 -6.61 65.09
CA LEU A 661 -27.44 -6.24 65.86
C LEU A 661 -28.10 -7.53 66.37
N GLY A 662 -28.16 -7.76 67.68
CA GLY A 662 -28.82 -8.94 68.27
C GLY A 662 -30.34 -9.03 67.96
N GLN A 663 -31.05 -9.98 68.59
CA GLN A 663 -32.52 -10.12 68.40
C GLN A 663 -33.30 -8.89 68.89
N ASP A 664 -32.80 -8.20 69.91
CA ASP A 664 -33.49 -7.05 70.51
C ASP A 664 -33.31 -5.74 69.72
N MET A 665 -32.42 -5.70 68.72
CA MET A 665 -32.26 -4.57 67.80
C MET A 665 -32.04 -3.21 68.50
N GLU A 666 -31.29 -3.18 69.61
CA GLU A 666 -30.89 -1.92 70.23
C GLU A 666 -29.90 -1.18 69.32
N LEU A 667 -30.35 -0.06 68.73
CA LEU A 667 -29.52 0.77 67.86
C LEU A 667 -28.60 1.64 68.73
N GLU A 668 -27.31 1.35 68.69
CA GLU A 668 -26.28 2.19 69.34
C GLU A 668 -26.38 3.66 68.89
N PRO A 669 -26.14 4.65 69.78
CA PRO A 669 -26.22 6.07 69.44
C PRO A 669 -25.29 6.52 68.29
N SER A 670 -24.22 5.77 68.00
CA SER A 670 -23.35 5.96 66.83
C SER A 670 -24.07 5.57 65.53
N LEU A 671 -24.67 4.39 65.48
CA LEU A 671 -25.41 3.89 64.32
C LEU A 671 -26.66 4.74 64.04
N LEU A 672 -27.37 5.18 65.07
CA LEU A 672 -28.50 6.12 64.91
C LEU A 672 -28.10 7.44 64.22
N ARG A 673 -26.87 7.94 64.48
CA ARG A 673 -26.35 9.11 63.79
C ARG A 673 -26.00 8.82 62.33
N GLU A 674 -25.40 7.67 62.05
CA GLU A 674 -25.06 7.21 60.70
C GLU A 674 -26.34 7.02 59.84
N LEU A 675 -27.36 6.34 60.37
CA LEU A 675 -28.67 6.19 59.73
C LEU A 675 -29.34 7.54 59.46
N LYS A 676 -29.23 8.49 60.41
CA LYS A 676 -29.83 9.82 60.26
C LYS A 676 -29.11 10.67 59.21
N ALA A 677 -27.79 10.49 59.09
CA ALA A 677 -27.00 11.11 58.04
C ALA A 677 -27.40 10.55 56.67
N ALA A 678 -27.44 9.22 56.53
CA ALA A 678 -27.85 8.55 55.30
C ALA A 678 -29.30 8.88 54.88
N TRP A 679 -30.22 8.97 55.85
CA TRP A 679 -31.61 9.37 55.63
C TRP A 679 -31.74 10.80 55.09
N LYS A 680 -30.96 11.74 55.63
CA LYS A 680 -30.94 13.13 55.14
C LYS A 680 -30.26 13.24 53.78
N GLU A 681 -29.16 12.51 53.59
CA GLU A 681 -28.41 12.54 52.34
C GLU A 681 -29.21 11.96 51.16
N ALA A 682 -29.98 10.90 51.40
CA ALA A 682 -30.87 10.31 50.40
C ALA A 682 -32.19 11.08 50.22
N ASP A 683 -32.37 12.22 50.89
CA ASP A 683 -33.57 13.08 50.81
C ASP A 683 -34.88 12.30 51.02
N ILE A 684 -34.93 11.52 52.10
CA ILE A 684 -36.07 10.65 52.41
C ILE A 684 -37.05 11.38 53.34
N GLU A 685 -38.29 11.54 52.92
CA GLU A 685 -39.39 11.95 53.80
C GLU A 685 -40.12 10.73 54.37
N LYS A 686 -40.47 9.79 53.48
CA LYS A 686 -41.00 8.45 53.79
C LYS A 686 -40.17 7.42 53.04
N ALA A 687 -40.02 6.24 53.63
CA ALA A 687 -39.25 5.14 53.06
C ALA A 687 -40.11 3.90 52.79
N ALA A 688 -39.71 3.14 51.78
CA ALA A 688 -40.00 1.72 51.64
C ALA A 688 -38.82 0.94 52.26
N VAL A 689 -39.12 0.11 53.25
CA VAL A 689 -38.13 -0.77 53.90
C VAL A 689 -38.35 -2.18 53.36
N ARG A 690 -37.36 -2.72 52.64
CA ARG A 690 -37.45 -3.97 51.87
C ARG A 690 -36.28 -4.89 52.20
N SER A 691 -36.49 -6.19 52.20
CA SER A 691 -35.39 -7.16 52.26
C SER A 691 -34.64 -7.23 50.93
N SER A 692 -33.37 -7.63 51.02
CA SER A 692 -32.50 -7.91 49.87
C SER A 692 -31.64 -9.13 50.20
N GLY A 693 -32.10 -10.33 49.87
CA GLY A 693 -31.36 -11.57 50.09
C GLY A 693 -30.18 -11.73 49.11
N LEU A 694 -29.11 -12.43 49.53
CA LEU A 694 -28.00 -12.82 48.64
C LEU A 694 -28.40 -13.92 47.66
N ASN A 695 -29.43 -14.71 47.98
CA ASN A 695 -29.91 -15.82 47.16
C ASN A 695 -31.30 -15.55 46.54
N GLU A 696 -31.87 -14.36 46.75
CA GLU A 696 -33.24 -14.00 46.40
C GLU A 696 -33.47 -13.86 44.88
N ASP A 697 -32.38 -13.65 44.11
CA ASP A 697 -32.40 -13.43 42.65
C ASP A 697 -31.32 -14.28 41.91
N GLY A 698 -31.10 -15.52 42.34
CA GLY A 698 -30.12 -16.44 41.72
C GLY A 698 -30.59 -17.07 40.40
N SER A 699 -29.66 -17.59 39.59
CA SER A 699 -29.93 -18.11 38.24
C SER A 699 -30.91 -19.29 38.17
N ASP A 700 -31.07 -20.03 39.27
CA ASP A 700 -31.80 -21.31 39.27
C ASP A 700 -33.10 -21.30 40.10
N LYS A 701 -33.37 -20.29 40.93
CA LYS A 701 -34.59 -20.20 41.77
C LYS A 701 -34.96 -18.74 42.11
N SER A 702 -36.18 -18.34 41.77
CA SER A 702 -36.76 -17.03 42.13
C SER A 702 -37.67 -17.18 43.34
N TYR A 703 -37.31 -16.54 44.46
CA TYR A 703 -38.12 -16.50 45.67
C TYR A 703 -39.02 -15.26 45.66
N ALA A 704 -39.96 -15.19 44.71
CA ALA A 704 -40.87 -14.07 44.59
C ALA A 704 -41.83 -14.00 45.79
N GLY A 705 -41.87 -12.84 46.47
CA GLY A 705 -42.89 -12.53 47.49
C GLY A 705 -42.73 -13.21 48.85
N ILE A 706 -41.55 -13.75 49.17
CA ILE A 706 -41.34 -14.51 50.43
C ILE A 706 -41.08 -13.59 51.64
N PHE A 707 -40.53 -12.40 51.43
CA PHE A 707 -40.16 -11.48 52.51
C PHE A 707 -41.08 -10.26 52.61
N ASP A 708 -41.28 -9.78 53.84
CA ASP A 708 -42.16 -8.63 54.09
C ASP A 708 -41.48 -7.32 53.65
N SER A 709 -42.24 -6.45 53.01
CA SER A 709 -41.87 -5.04 52.78
C SER A 709 -42.78 -4.14 53.61
N VAL A 710 -42.23 -3.07 54.18
CA VAL A 710 -43.00 -2.07 54.94
C VAL A 710 -42.92 -0.74 54.20
N LEU A 711 -44.06 -0.27 53.70
CA LEU A 711 -44.17 0.97 52.93
C LEU A 711 -44.54 2.16 53.83
N ASN A 712 -44.33 3.38 53.34
CA ASN A 712 -44.69 4.63 54.02
C ASN A 712 -44.08 4.82 55.43
N VAL A 713 -42.86 4.34 55.63
CA VAL A 713 -42.15 4.40 56.92
C VAL A 713 -41.59 5.80 57.15
N GLU A 714 -41.92 6.41 58.29
CA GLU A 714 -41.32 7.67 58.73
C GLU A 714 -40.09 7.41 59.61
N TRP A 715 -39.23 8.42 59.78
CA TRP A 715 -38.03 8.34 60.63
C TRP A 715 -38.33 7.79 62.04
N LYS A 716 -39.46 8.20 62.65
CA LYS A 716 -39.88 7.75 64.00
C LYS A 716 -40.19 6.25 64.05
N THR A 717 -40.66 5.67 62.96
CA THR A 717 -41.09 4.28 62.84
C THR A 717 -40.04 3.37 62.19
N LEU A 718 -38.91 3.94 61.74
CA LEU A 718 -37.87 3.22 61.00
C LEU A 718 -37.33 2.00 61.75
N GLY A 719 -37.03 2.15 63.04
CA GLY A 719 -36.54 1.03 63.86
C GLY A 719 -37.52 -0.15 63.93
N ALA A 720 -38.82 0.13 64.06
CA ALA A 720 -39.87 -0.90 64.07
C ALA A 720 -40.01 -1.57 62.70
N ALA A 721 -39.90 -0.80 61.61
CA ALA A 721 -39.95 -1.34 60.25
C ALA A 721 -38.75 -2.26 59.94
N ILE A 722 -37.52 -1.83 60.30
CA ILE A 722 -36.32 -2.66 60.13
C ILE A 722 -36.45 -3.96 60.93
N LYS A 723 -36.94 -3.88 62.19
CA LYS A 723 -37.16 -5.07 63.02
C LYS A 723 -38.14 -6.06 62.36
N LYS A 724 -39.29 -5.56 61.87
CA LYS A 724 -40.28 -6.38 61.17
C LYS A 724 -39.71 -7.06 59.92
N VAL A 725 -38.97 -6.32 59.09
CA VAL A 725 -38.34 -6.90 57.88
C VAL A 725 -37.25 -7.92 58.26
N LYS A 726 -36.44 -7.64 59.28
CA LYS A 726 -35.42 -8.59 59.80
C LYS A 726 -36.05 -9.89 60.34
N GLU A 727 -37.18 -9.79 61.03
CA GLU A 727 -37.94 -10.96 61.50
C GLU A 727 -38.49 -11.78 60.33
N SER A 728 -38.92 -11.13 59.24
CA SER A 728 -39.39 -11.82 58.03
C SER A 728 -38.28 -12.61 57.33
N ILE A 729 -37.02 -12.12 57.36
CA ILE A 729 -35.85 -12.84 56.82
C ILE A 729 -35.57 -14.13 57.62
N ASN A 730 -35.84 -14.12 58.94
CA ASN A 730 -35.62 -15.25 59.84
C ASN A 730 -36.88 -16.12 60.09
N GLY A 731 -38.02 -15.76 59.48
CA GLY A 731 -39.34 -16.32 59.78
C GLY A 731 -39.62 -17.70 59.17
N GLY A 732 -40.58 -18.42 59.76
CA GLY A 732 -40.89 -19.82 59.42
C GLY A 732 -41.39 -20.10 57.99
N ARG A 733 -41.75 -19.08 57.19
CA ARG A 733 -42.13 -19.23 55.75
C ARG A 733 -40.93 -19.60 54.85
N VAL A 734 -39.70 -19.33 55.30
CA VAL A 734 -38.46 -19.71 54.62
C VAL A 734 -38.21 -21.23 54.71
N SER A 735 -38.72 -21.89 55.77
CA SER A 735 -38.49 -23.33 56.00
C SER A 735 -39.30 -24.24 55.06
N SER A 736 -40.47 -23.81 54.57
CA SER A 736 -41.31 -24.57 53.63
C SER A 736 -40.76 -24.62 52.20
N TYR A 737 -39.81 -23.74 51.84
CA TYR A 737 -39.17 -23.71 50.52
C TYR A 737 -37.83 -24.45 50.46
N GLY A 738 -37.47 -25.20 51.52
CA GLY A 738 -36.27 -26.04 51.55
C GLY A 738 -34.95 -25.26 51.69
N LEU A 739 -35.02 -23.99 52.08
CA LEU A 739 -33.85 -23.18 52.42
C LEU A 739 -33.34 -23.62 53.79
N GLY A 740 -32.15 -24.22 53.83
CA GLY A 740 -31.43 -24.45 55.08
C GLY A 740 -31.19 -23.13 55.80
N ALA A 741 -31.25 -23.13 57.13
CA ALA A 741 -31.01 -21.95 57.96
C ALA A 741 -29.70 -21.25 57.57
N GLY A 742 -29.80 -20.05 56.97
CA GLY A 742 -28.61 -19.29 56.58
C GLY A 742 -28.76 -18.31 55.41
N GLU A 743 -29.97 -17.85 55.06
CA GLU A 743 -30.09 -16.78 54.07
C GLU A 743 -29.58 -15.47 54.66
N ARG A 744 -28.45 -14.99 54.15
CA ARG A 744 -27.84 -13.72 54.53
C ARG A 744 -28.27 -12.66 53.51
N GLY A 745 -28.62 -11.47 53.98
CA GLY A 745 -29.15 -10.40 53.13
C GLY A 745 -29.11 -9.04 53.83
N GLY A 746 -29.20 -7.98 53.05
CA GLY A 746 -29.31 -6.61 53.54
C GLY A 746 -30.77 -6.16 53.68
N ILE A 747 -30.99 -5.02 54.33
CA ILE A 747 -32.28 -4.32 54.34
C ILE A 747 -32.11 -3.01 53.58
N ILE A 748 -32.90 -2.83 52.52
CA ILE A 748 -32.96 -1.62 51.70
C ILE A 748 -33.90 -0.62 52.39
N ILE A 749 -33.44 0.61 52.57
CA ILE A 749 -34.24 1.78 52.94
C ILE A 749 -34.22 2.70 51.73
N GLN A 750 -35.32 2.67 50.97
CA GLN A 750 -35.45 3.40 49.72
C GLN A 750 -36.49 4.49 49.84
N LYS A 751 -36.28 5.65 49.20
CA LYS A 751 -37.25 6.74 49.14
C LYS A 751 -38.59 6.23 48.60
N MET A 752 -39.68 6.51 49.32
CA MET A 752 -41.03 6.10 48.94
C MET A 752 -41.49 6.93 47.74
N VAL A 753 -42.05 6.26 46.73
CA VAL A 753 -42.65 6.89 45.56
C VAL A 753 -44.18 6.96 45.77
N PRO A 754 -44.78 8.17 45.85
CA PRO A 754 -46.23 8.32 45.90
C PRO A 754 -46.82 8.14 44.49
N ALA A 755 -47.05 6.89 44.11
CA ALA A 755 -47.48 6.49 42.78
C ALA A 755 -48.99 6.69 42.56
N GLU A 756 -49.38 7.22 41.40
CA GLU A 756 -50.76 7.21 40.89
C GLU A 756 -51.09 5.87 40.23
N TYR A 757 -50.10 5.30 39.55
CA TYR A 757 -50.15 3.96 38.99
C TYR A 757 -48.86 3.22 39.31
N ALA A 758 -48.97 1.92 39.56
CA ALA A 758 -47.82 1.05 39.73
C ALA A 758 -48.07 -0.27 39.02
N GLY A 759 -46.99 -0.96 38.67
CA GLY A 759 -47.10 -2.13 37.83
C GLY A 759 -45.84 -2.93 37.68
N VAL A 760 -45.94 -3.93 36.80
CA VAL A 760 -44.85 -4.79 36.39
C VAL A 760 -44.72 -4.72 34.87
N LEU A 761 -43.48 -4.62 34.37
CA LEU A 761 -43.14 -4.79 32.97
C LEU A 761 -42.27 -6.04 32.84
N PHE A 762 -42.75 -7.03 32.09
CA PHE A 762 -41.93 -8.12 31.58
C PHE A 762 -41.43 -7.73 30.20
N THR A 763 -40.12 -7.58 30.04
CA THR A 763 -39.51 -7.29 28.73
C THR A 763 -39.55 -8.51 27.79
N GLU A 764 -39.87 -9.69 28.34
CA GLU A 764 -40.36 -10.83 27.57
C GLU A 764 -41.59 -11.45 28.27
N HIS A 765 -42.70 -11.56 27.52
CA HIS A 765 -43.95 -12.11 28.03
C HIS A 765 -43.75 -13.58 28.45
N PRO A 766 -44.09 -13.97 29.70
CA PRO A 766 -43.76 -15.30 30.24
C PRO A 766 -44.36 -16.50 29.47
N ARG A 767 -45.39 -16.26 28.64
CA ARG A 767 -46.10 -17.30 27.86
C ARG A 767 -46.10 -17.09 26.35
N GLU A 768 -45.57 -15.96 25.85
CA GLU A 768 -45.67 -15.58 24.43
C GLU A 768 -44.36 -14.97 23.97
N THR A 769 -43.61 -15.69 23.14
CA THR A 769 -42.32 -15.23 22.68
C THR A 769 -42.45 -14.02 21.75
N GLY A 770 -41.56 -13.04 21.91
CA GLY A 770 -41.46 -11.87 21.00
C GLY A 770 -42.35 -10.68 21.37
N SER A 771 -43.03 -10.75 22.51
CA SER A 771 -43.81 -9.64 23.08
C SER A 771 -43.31 -9.26 24.48
N MET A 772 -43.53 -8.02 24.89
CA MET A 772 -43.46 -7.52 26.27
C MET A 772 -44.86 -7.50 26.88
N LEU A 773 -44.94 -7.60 28.21
CA LEU A 773 -46.19 -7.51 28.97
C LEU A 773 -46.09 -6.41 30.02
N VAL A 774 -46.99 -5.43 29.96
CA VAL A 774 -47.18 -4.43 31.03
C VAL A 774 -48.45 -4.76 31.78
N GLU A 775 -48.36 -4.92 33.10
CA GLU A 775 -49.49 -5.03 34.01
C GLU A 775 -49.51 -3.83 34.96
N MET A 776 -50.67 -3.18 35.14
CA MET A 776 -50.80 -2.00 35.99
C MET A 776 -52.05 -2.00 36.86
N VAL A 777 -51.96 -1.32 38.00
CA VAL A 777 -53.05 -1.01 38.92
C VAL A 777 -53.01 0.48 39.31
N GLU A 778 -54.16 1.03 39.69
CA GLU A 778 -54.26 2.38 40.26
C GLU A 778 -53.80 2.35 41.73
N GLY A 779 -52.94 3.30 42.12
CA GLY A 779 -52.33 3.39 43.45
C GLY A 779 -51.03 2.59 43.60
N LEU A 780 -50.75 2.12 44.83
CA LEU A 780 -49.51 1.42 45.16
C LEU A 780 -49.52 -0.03 44.67
N GLY A 781 -48.38 -0.50 44.15
CA GLY A 781 -48.23 -1.83 43.55
C GLY A 781 -48.35 -3.04 44.49
N GLU A 782 -48.52 -2.83 45.80
CA GLU A 782 -48.65 -3.90 46.79
C GLU A 782 -49.84 -4.83 46.47
N ALA A 783 -50.97 -4.27 46.05
CA ALA A 783 -52.17 -5.04 45.69
C ALA A 783 -52.00 -5.91 44.43
N LEU A 784 -51.08 -5.54 43.54
CA LEU A 784 -50.71 -6.31 42.35
C LEU A 784 -49.81 -7.48 42.73
N VAL A 785 -48.76 -7.20 43.50
CA VAL A 785 -47.77 -8.22 43.92
C VAL A 785 -48.39 -9.25 44.88
N SER A 786 -49.38 -8.86 45.68
CA SER A 786 -50.12 -9.78 46.56
C SER A 786 -51.24 -10.56 45.86
N GLY A 787 -51.52 -10.29 44.58
CA GLY A 787 -52.61 -10.91 43.82
C GLY A 787 -54.01 -10.52 44.30
N ALA A 788 -54.17 -9.40 45.01
CA ALA A 788 -55.45 -8.95 45.58
C ALA A 788 -56.28 -8.10 44.60
N ALA A 789 -55.68 -7.61 43.52
CA ALA A 789 -56.31 -6.81 42.48
C ALA A 789 -56.17 -7.45 41.09
N ASN A 790 -57.14 -7.20 40.20
CA ASN A 790 -57.05 -7.58 38.78
C ASN A 790 -56.34 -6.44 38.00
N PRO A 791 -55.13 -6.65 37.45
CA PRO A 791 -54.44 -5.63 36.69
C PRO A 791 -55.06 -5.36 35.31
N SER A 792 -54.79 -4.17 34.77
CA SER A 792 -54.92 -3.91 33.33
C SER A 792 -53.64 -4.36 32.63
N SER A 793 -53.77 -5.18 31.58
CA SER A 793 -52.64 -5.77 30.86
C SER A 793 -52.52 -5.22 29.42
N PHE A 794 -51.31 -4.89 28.99
CA PHE A 794 -51.00 -4.36 27.65
C PHE A 794 -49.77 -5.04 27.06
N ARG A 795 -49.86 -5.45 25.79
CA ARG A 795 -48.77 -6.10 25.06
C ARG A 795 -48.11 -5.17 24.04
N TYR A 796 -46.79 -5.29 23.96
CA TYR A 796 -45.94 -4.58 23.00
C TYR A 796 -44.99 -5.56 22.31
N GLY A 797 -44.56 -5.28 21.08
CA GLY A 797 -43.53 -6.09 20.42
C GLY A 797 -42.19 -5.90 21.12
N ARG A 798 -41.52 -6.99 21.51
CA ARG A 798 -40.25 -6.92 22.26
C ARG A 798 -39.14 -6.20 21.49
N PHE A 799 -39.04 -6.45 20.19
CA PHE A 799 -38.00 -5.84 19.36
C PHE A 799 -38.48 -4.58 18.63
N SER A 800 -39.79 -4.42 18.42
CA SER A 800 -40.34 -3.30 17.66
C SER A 800 -40.84 -2.15 18.54
N GLY A 801 -41.09 -2.39 19.83
CA GLY A 801 -41.73 -1.43 20.74
C GLY A 801 -43.17 -1.07 20.35
N ARG A 802 -43.74 -1.69 19.30
CA ARG A 802 -45.08 -1.36 18.80
C ARG A 802 -46.15 -2.02 19.67
N LYS A 803 -47.21 -1.28 19.96
CA LYS A 803 -48.39 -1.80 20.65
C LYS A 803 -49.04 -2.92 19.84
N LEU A 804 -49.34 -4.05 20.49
CA LEU A 804 -49.96 -5.23 19.87
C LEU A 804 -51.48 -5.31 20.15
N ASP A 805 -51.93 -4.72 21.25
CA ASP A 805 -53.34 -4.75 21.64
C ASP A 805 -54.12 -3.50 21.17
N GLU A 806 -55.41 -3.67 20.84
CA GLU A 806 -56.27 -2.58 20.36
C GLU A 806 -56.65 -1.59 21.48
N HIS A 807 -56.93 -2.08 22.70
CA HIS A 807 -57.38 -1.26 23.83
C HIS A 807 -56.27 -0.35 24.39
N CYS A 808 -56.59 0.92 24.66
CA CYS A 808 -55.63 1.94 25.10
C CYS A 808 -55.42 1.94 26.62
N SER A 809 -54.18 2.19 27.04
CA SER A 809 -53.84 2.43 28.44
C SER A 809 -54.26 3.84 28.86
N PRO A 810 -54.62 4.07 30.14
CA PRO A 810 -54.81 5.43 30.67
C PRO A 810 -53.52 6.27 30.68
N LEU A 811 -52.35 5.65 30.54
CA LEU A 811 -51.04 6.30 30.51
C LEU A 811 -50.37 6.09 29.14
N ASP A 812 -49.49 7.02 28.76
CA ASP A 812 -48.52 6.75 27.70
C ASP A 812 -47.43 5.81 28.24
N LEU A 813 -47.41 4.58 27.75
CA LEU A 813 -46.48 3.54 28.17
C LEU A 813 -45.20 3.50 27.34
N THR A 814 -45.09 4.29 26.27
CA THR A 814 -43.90 4.29 25.42
C THR A 814 -42.61 4.57 26.22
N PRO A 815 -42.55 5.57 27.13
CA PRO A 815 -41.35 5.79 27.95
C PRO A 815 -40.98 4.59 28.83
N LEU A 816 -41.97 3.84 29.33
CA LEU A 816 -41.75 2.65 30.14
C LEU A 816 -41.18 1.49 29.30
N ILE A 817 -41.65 1.31 28.06
CA ILE A 817 -41.13 0.30 27.13
C ILE A 817 -39.68 0.60 26.75
N GLU A 818 -39.35 1.87 26.51
CA GLU A 818 -37.97 2.30 26.25
C GLU A 818 -37.05 2.07 27.45
N LEU A 819 -37.52 2.39 28.66
CA LEU A 819 -36.80 2.09 29.91
C LEU A 819 -36.58 0.59 30.07
N GLY A 820 -37.61 -0.23 29.84
CA GLY A 820 -37.49 -1.68 29.93
C GLY A 820 -36.46 -2.26 28.96
N THR A 821 -36.47 -1.80 27.71
CA THR A 821 -35.51 -2.21 26.69
C THR A 821 -34.07 -1.89 27.13
N ARG A 822 -33.83 -0.67 27.61
CA ARG A 822 -32.51 -0.24 28.10
C ARG A 822 -32.06 -1.00 29.35
N ILE A 823 -32.99 -1.40 30.23
CA ILE A 823 -32.69 -2.20 31.43
C ILE A 823 -32.38 -3.65 31.04
N GLU A 824 -33.09 -4.23 30.07
CA GLU A 824 -32.77 -5.54 29.49
C GLU A 824 -31.37 -5.54 28.86
N GLU A 825 -31.01 -4.51 28.09
CA GLU A 825 -29.66 -4.34 27.54
C GLU A 825 -28.59 -4.24 28.63
N LEU A 826 -28.87 -3.52 29.73
CA LEU A 826 -27.95 -3.36 30.84
C LEU A 826 -27.60 -4.70 31.51
N PHE A 827 -28.59 -5.58 31.67
CA PHE A 827 -28.43 -6.86 32.36
C PHE A 827 -28.19 -8.05 31.41
N GLY A 828 -28.38 -7.88 30.10
CA GLY A 828 -28.10 -8.90 29.07
C GLY A 828 -29.07 -10.09 29.07
N ALA A 829 -30.23 -9.95 29.72
CA ALA A 829 -31.25 -10.99 29.82
C ALA A 829 -32.63 -10.35 29.96
N PRO A 830 -33.74 -11.02 29.54
CA PRO A 830 -35.10 -10.52 29.76
C PRO A 830 -35.36 -10.17 31.22
N GLN A 831 -36.06 -9.07 31.46
CA GLN A 831 -36.26 -8.48 32.77
C GLN A 831 -37.73 -8.46 33.17
N ASP A 832 -37.97 -8.69 34.46
CA ASP A 832 -39.19 -8.42 35.18
C ASP A 832 -38.93 -7.18 36.05
N ILE A 833 -39.64 -6.10 35.74
CA ILE A 833 -39.37 -4.75 36.22
C ILE A 833 -40.58 -4.22 36.98
N GLU A 834 -40.41 -3.93 38.26
CA GLU A 834 -41.42 -3.22 39.05
C GLU A 834 -41.25 -1.71 38.85
N TRP A 835 -42.35 -1.02 38.56
CA TRP A 835 -42.35 0.41 38.28
C TRP A 835 -43.50 1.14 38.99
N ALA A 836 -43.30 2.42 39.19
CA ALA A 836 -44.31 3.37 39.67
C ALA A 836 -44.34 4.58 38.74
N CYS A 837 -45.51 5.18 38.57
CA CYS A 837 -45.73 6.38 37.77
C CYS A 837 -46.41 7.45 38.61
N ARG A 838 -45.93 8.69 38.48
CA ARG A 838 -46.54 9.89 39.05
C ARG A 838 -46.37 11.03 38.05
N ASP A 839 -47.42 11.78 37.77
CA ASP A 839 -47.37 12.94 36.87
C ASP A 839 -46.81 12.58 35.47
N GLY A 840 -46.98 11.34 35.03
CA GLY A 840 -46.45 10.81 33.76
C GLY A 840 -44.98 10.37 33.79
N GLU A 841 -44.28 10.51 34.92
CA GLU A 841 -42.89 10.08 35.07
C GLU A 841 -42.77 8.68 35.68
N PHE A 842 -42.05 7.79 34.98
CA PHE A 842 -41.80 6.42 35.43
C PHE A 842 -40.56 6.33 36.32
N THR A 843 -40.73 5.67 37.45
CA THR A 843 -39.68 5.37 38.41
C THR A 843 -39.55 3.86 38.58
N ILE A 844 -38.34 3.34 38.49
CA ILE A 844 -38.03 1.91 38.57
C ILE A 844 -37.76 1.52 40.01
N LEU A 845 -38.55 0.57 40.53
CA LEU A 845 -38.51 0.12 41.92
C LEU A 845 -37.72 -1.17 42.10
N GLN A 846 -37.66 -2.01 41.07
CA GLN A 846 -36.91 -3.27 41.05
C GLN A 846 -36.73 -3.76 39.61
N ALA A 847 -35.65 -4.50 39.34
CA ALA A 847 -35.47 -5.25 38.10
C ALA A 847 -34.83 -6.60 38.42
N ARG A 848 -35.35 -7.69 37.86
CA ARG A 848 -34.84 -9.07 38.01
C ARG A 848 -34.92 -9.83 36.70
N ASP A 849 -34.15 -10.90 36.56
CA ASP A 849 -34.20 -11.73 35.36
C ASP A 849 -35.49 -12.55 35.31
N VAL A 850 -36.09 -12.69 34.12
CA VAL A 850 -37.24 -13.59 33.92
C VAL A 850 -36.77 -15.05 33.99
N THR A 851 -37.06 -15.73 35.10
CA THR A 851 -36.61 -17.11 35.34
C THR A 851 -37.57 -18.18 34.83
N THR A 852 -38.83 -17.84 34.55
CA THR A 852 -39.76 -18.73 33.85
C THR A 852 -39.40 -18.78 32.36
N ARG A 853 -38.23 -19.34 32.05
CA ARG A 853 -37.93 -19.77 30.70
C ARG A 853 -38.87 -20.90 30.37
N LEU A 854 -39.45 -20.91 29.16
CA LEU A 854 -40.10 -22.08 28.59
C LEU A 854 -39.05 -23.20 28.50
N SER A 855 -38.80 -23.89 29.61
CA SER A 855 -37.84 -24.98 29.69
C SER A 855 -38.52 -26.24 29.16
N ASN A 856 -37.73 -27.08 28.48
CA ASN A 856 -38.12 -28.38 27.94
C ASN A 856 -38.64 -29.39 29.00
N GLU A 857 -38.72 -29.00 30.27
CA GLU A 857 -39.00 -29.90 31.39
C GLU A 857 -40.48 -30.29 31.53
N HIS A 858 -41.40 -29.61 30.83
CA HIS A 858 -42.79 -30.03 30.73
C HIS A 858 -43.03 -30.78 29.42
N GLY A 859 -42.84 -32.09 29.47
CA GLY A 859 -43.00 -33.02 28.35
C GLY A 859 -44.29 -32.81 27.54
N GLY A 860 -44.14 -32.86 26.22
CA GLY A 860 -45.18 -33.33 25.30
C GLY A 860 -46.16 -32.31 24.70
N LYS A 861 -46.00 -30.99 24.90
CA LYS A 861 -46.89 -30.00 24.25
C LYS A 861 -46.23 -29.36 23.01
N PRO A 862 -46.77 -29.56 21.78
CA PRO A 862 -46.24 -28.97 20.54
C PRO A 862 -46.03 -27.45 20.60
N GLN A 863 -46.84 -26.78 21.41
CA GLN A 863 -46.83 -25.33 21.56
C GLN A 863 -45.57 -24.79 22.28
N ALA A 864 -44.94 -25.57 23.16
CA ALA A 864 -43.68 -25.15 23.80
C ALA A 864 -42.51 -25.19 22.80
N ALA A 865 -42.42 -26.25 21.99
CA ALA A 865 -41.41 -26.36 20.94
C ALA A 865 -41.55 -25.25 19.89
N PHE A 866 -42.79 -24.90 19.56
CA PHE A 866 -43.13 -23.81 18.67
C PHE A 866 -42.67 -22.44 19.19
N GLU A 867 -42.95 -22.12 20.45
CA GLU A 867 -42.53 -20.84 21.04
C GLU A 867 -41.01 -20.74 21.21
N ILE A 868 -40.32 -21.88 21.42
CA ILE A 868 -38.85 -21.96 21.44
C ILE A 868 -38.27 -21.67 20.05
N GLU A 869 -38.81 -22.30 19.01
CA GLU A 869 -38.31 -22.08 17.65
C GLU A 869 -38.63 -20.68 17.15
N ARG A 870 -39.81 -20.15 17.47
CA ARG A 870 -40.16 -18.74 17.22
C ARG A 870 -39.18 -17.78 17.88
N ARG A 871 -38.70 -18.08 19.09
CA ARG A 871 -37.68 -17.28 19.80
C ARG A 871 -36.39 -17.23 19.01
N ARG A 872 -35.88 -18.41 18.67
CA ARG A 872 -34.64 -18.56 17.91
C ARG A 872 -34.70 -17.79 16.58
N LEU A 873 -35.82 -17.87 15.87
CA LEU A 873 -35.99 -17.18 14.58
C LEU A 873 -36.00 -15.65 14.73
N LEU A 874 -36.66 -15.12 15.77
CA LEU A 874 -36.68 -13.69 16.04
C LEU A 874 -35.29 -13.16 16.46
N GLU A 875 -34.55 -13.90 17.27
CA GLU A 875 -33.17 -13.56 17.65
C GLU A 875 -32.24 -13.52 16.42
N LEU A 876 -32.32 -14.52 15.54
CA LEU A 876 -31.58 -14.54 14.28
C LEU A 876 -31.92 -13.36 13.37
N ALA A 877 -33.19 -12.99 13.28
CA ALA A 877 -33.64 -11.84 12.50
C ALA A 877 -33.01 -10.54 12.99
N VAL A 878 -32.96 -10.32 14.31
CA VAL A 878 -32.33 -9.14 14.92
C VAL A 878 -30.81 -9.15 14.72
N GLU A 879 -30.13 -10.28 14.93
CA GLU A 879 -28.68 -10.41 14.73
C GLU A 879 -28.24 -10.15 13.28
N SER A 880 -29.11 -10.44 12.30
CA SER A 880 -28.82 -10.22 10.89
C SER A 880 -28.80 -8.75 10.46
N GLY A 881 -29.21 -7.82 11.34
CA GLY A 881 -29.21 -6.39 11.07
C GLY A 881 -30.32 -5.95 10.10
N ALA A 882 -31.43 -6.69 10.01
CA ALA A 882 -32.59 -6.31 9.21
C ALA A 882 -33.11 -4.93 9.67
N PRO A 883 -32.97 -3.86 8.86
CA PRO A 883 -33.42 -2.54 9.25
C PRO A 883 -34.91 -2.41 8.97
N GLU A 884 -35.59 -1.78 9.92
CA GLU A 884 -36.74 -0.86 9.78
C GLU A 884 -37.83 -1.17 8.73
N GLU A 885 -39.06 -1.26 9.26
CA GLU A 885 -40.38 -0.97 8.68
C GLU A 885 -40.87 -1.69 7.40
N SER A 886 -40.05 -2.38 6.60
CA SER A 886 -40.56 -3.14 5.44
C SER A 886 -39.81 -4.43 5.07
N GLY A 887 -38.79 -4.84 5.82
CA GLY A 887 -38.01 -6.05 5.53
C GLY A 887 -38.69 -7.33 6.02
N THR A 888 -39.14 -8.18 5.11
CA THR A 888 -39.54 -9.56 5.44
C THR A 888 -38.35 -10.31 6.07
N ALA A 889 -38.38 -10.54 7.39
CA ALA A 889 -37.32 -11.27 8.11
C ALA A 889 -37.34 -12.78 7.83
N LEU A 890 -38.52 -13.32 7.48
CA LEU A 890 -38.74 -14.72 7.12
C LEU A 890 -39.46 -14.77 5.78
N TYR A 891 -38.76 -15.22 4.73
CA TYR A 891 -39.32 -15.36 3.39
C TYR A 891 -39.72 -16.81 3.13
N GLN A 892 -40.96 -17.02 2.71
CA GLN A 892 -41.42 -18.33 2.24
C GLN A 892 -40.81 -18.59 0.86
N ASN A 893 -39.85 -19.53 0.77
CA ASN A 893 -39.21 -19.88 -0.50
C ASN A 893 -39.98 -20.98 -1.25
N GLU A 894 -39.63 -21.20 -2.52
CA GLU A 894 -40.22 -22.25 -3.37
C GLU A 894 -40.05 -23.66 -2.78
N LEU A 895 -39.14 -23.87 -1.82
CA LEU A 895 -39.02 -25.15 -1.14
C LEU A 895 -40.26 -25.53 -0.34
N SER A 896 -40.90 -24.53 0.28
CA SER A 896 -42.15 -24.73 0.99
C SER A 896 -43.30 -25.10 0.04
N GLU A 897 -43.22 -24.70 -1.23
CA GLU A 897 -44.17 -25.11 -2.28
C GLU A 897 -43.89 -26.54 -2.76
N LEU A 898 -42.62 -26.92 -2.90
CA LEU A 898 -42.20 -28.25 -3.32
C LEU A 898 -42.35 -29.31 -2.21
N LEU A 899 -42.19 -28.90 -0.95
CA LEU A 899 -42.25 -29.75 0.24
C LEU A 899 -43.17 -29.10 1.29
N PRO A 900 -44.50 -29.11 1.09
CA PRO A 900 -45.46 -28.52 2.04
C PRO A 900 -45.53 -29.26 3.38
N ARG A 901 -44.95 -30.46 3.47
CA ARG A 901 -44.77 -31.21 4.72
C ARG A 901 -43.38 -31.87 4.71
N PRO A 902 -42.31 -31.10 4.89
CA PRO A 902 -40.97 -31.63 4.78
C PRO A 902 -40.70 -32.58 5.97
N THR A 903 -40.15 -33.75 5.67
CA THR A 903 -39.64 -34.65 6.72
C THR A 903 -38.18 -34.31 7.02
N PRO A 904 -37.63 -34.71 8.19
CA PRO A 904 -36.20 -34.56 8.46
C PRO A 904 -35.30 -35.14 7.34
N LEU A 905 -35.74 -36.25 6.72
CA LEU A 905 -35.03 -36.85 5.59
C LEU A 905 -35.07 -35.96 4.33
N SER A 906 -36.23 -35.40 4.01
CA SER A 906 -36.41 -34.49 2.88
C SER A 906 -35.52 -33.25 3.01
N LEU A 907 -35.45 -32.69 4.22
CA LEU A 907 -34.59 -31.54 4.53
C LEU A 907 -33.11 -31.89 4.44
N SER A 908 -32.70 -33.02 5.04
CA SER A 908 -31.32 -33.49 4.97
C SER A 908 -30.86 -33.70 3.52
N LEU A 909 -31.72 -34.27 2.67
CA LEU A 909 -31.41 -34.45 1.25
C LEU A 909 -31.23 -33.12 0.52
N MET A 910 -32.15 -32.17 0.71
CA MET A 910 -32.07 -30.85 0.07
C MET A 910 -30.84 -30.07 0.54
N GLN A 911 -30.53 -30.13 1.84
CA GLN A 911 -29.31 -29.55 2.39
C GLN A 911 -28.06 -30.16 1.74
N SER A 912 -27.97 -31.48 1.59
CA SER A 912 -26.83 -32.13 0.93
C SER A 912 -26.71 -31.82 -0.58
N LEU A 913 -27.80 -31.46 -1.26
CA LEU A 913 -27.74 -31.06 -2.68
C LEU A 913 -27.23 -29.63 -2.87
N TRP A 914 -27.55 -28.73 -1.93
CA TRP A 914 -27.23 -27.31 -1.99
C TRP A 914 -26.06 -26.87 -1.11
N GLU A 915 -25.57 -27.74 -0.23
CA GLU A 915 -24.36 -27.46 0.52
C GLU A 915 -23.19 -27.17 -0.44
N PRO A 916 -22.21 -26.37 -0.02
CA PRO A 916 -21.00 -26.17 -0.79
C PRO A 916 -20.36 -27.53 -1.12
N GLY A 917 -20.00 -27.74 -2.40
CA GLY A 917 -19.53 -29.03 -2.90
C GLY A 917 -20.59 -30.10 -3.14
N GLY A 918 -21.86 -29.84 -2.83
CA GLY A 918 -23.01 -30.64 -3.24
C GLY A 918 -23.20 -30.64 -4.76
N SER A 919 -24.13 -31.46 -5.24
CA SER A 919 -24.38 -31.64 -6.68
C SER A 919 -24.73 -30.35 -7.41
N THR A 920 -25.43 -29.43 -6.75
CA THR A 920 -25.83 -28.14 -7.34
C THR A 920 -24.63 -27.21 -7.49
N ASP A 921 -23.80 -27.05 -6.44
CA ASP A 921 -22.57 -26.23 -6.54
C ASP A 921 -21.59 -26.81 -7.57
N LEU A 922 -21.51 -28.14 -7.68
CA LEU A 922 -20.73 -28.81 -8.73
C LEU A 922 -21.27 -28.50 -10.13
N ALA A 923 -22.59 -28.58 -10.33
CA ALA A 923 -23.22 -28.29 -11.60
C ALA A 923 -23.02 -26.81 -12.01
N CYS A 924 -23.25 -25.86 -11.10
CA CYS A 924 -23.01 -24.44 -11.34
C CYS A 924 -21.55 -24.17 -11.73
N ARG A 925 -20.58 -24.79 -11.05
CA ARG A 925 -19.16 -24.68 -11.39
C ARG A 925 -18.84 -25.21 -12.78
N ILE A 926 -19.39 -26.37 -13.14
CA ILE A 926 -19.19 -26.96 -14.48
C ILE A 926 -19.78 -26.05 -15.57
N LEU A 927 -20.91 -25.42 -15.30
CA LEU A 927 -21.63 -24.57 -16.24
C LEU A 927 -21.14 -23.11 -16.26
N GLY A 928 -20.20 -22.74 -15.38
CA GLY A 928 -19.73 -21.36 -15.25
C GLY A 928 -20.78 -20.40 -14.66
N ILE A 929 -21.79 -20.93 -13.97
CA ILE A 929 -22.83 -20.14 -13.30
C ILE A 929 -22.29 -19.72 -11.92
N PRO A 930 -22.37 -18.43 -11.54
CA PRO A 930 -22.00 -17.98 -10.21
C PRO A 930 -22.81 -18.73 -9.15
N SER A 931 -22.13 -19.45 -8.25
CA SER A 931 -22.75 -20.16 -7.11
C SER A 931 -22.49 -19.36 -5.84
N GLU A 932 -23.57 -19.07 -5.10
CA GLU A 932 -23.54 -18.33 -3.83
C GLU A 932 -23.33 -19.24 -2.60
N ALA A 933 -23.11 -20.55 -2.80
CA ALA A 933 -22.95 -21.49 -1.69
C ALA A 933 -21.68 -21.19 -0.85
N GLU A 934 -21.86 -20.76 0.39
CA GLU A 934 -20.79 -20.44 1.35
C GLU A 934 -20.52 -21.57 2.35
N GLU A 935 -19.24 -21.85 2.70
CA GLU A 935 -18.87 -22.88 3.70
C GLU A 935 -19.45 -22.68 5.09
N GLU A 936 -19.63 -21.41 5.47
CA GLU A 936 -20.23 -20.97 6.73
C GLU A 936 -21.51 -20.19 6.42
N GLY A 937 -22.17 -20.47 5.30
CA GLY A 937 -23.50 -19.94 5.04
C GLY A 937 -24.46 -20.37 6.14
N ALA A 938 -25.49 -19.58 6.42
CA ALA A 938 -26.57 -20.05 7.26
C ALA A 938 -27.04 -21.41 6.71
N GLU A 939 -27.18 -22.41 7.58
CA GLU A 939 -27.92 -23.62 7.19
C GLU A 939 -29.23 -23.15 6.55
N LEU A 940 -29.67 -23.82 5.48
CA LEU A 940 -31.01 -23.60 4.94
C LEU A 940 -32.00 -23.77 6.09
N LEU A 941 -32.36 -22.64 6.70
CA LEU A 941 -33.26 -22.53 7.82
C LEU A 941 -34.66 -22.56 7.21
N VAL A 942 -35.18 -23.76 7.06
CA VAL A 942 -36.59 -23.99 6.84
C VAL A 942 -37.12 -24.59 8.12
N SER A 943 -37.75 -23.77 8.96
CA SER A 943 -38.50 -24.22 10.13
C SER A 943 -39.57 -23.16 10.45
N ALA A 944 -40.78 -23.43 10.97
CA ALA A 944 -41.40 -24.69 11.38
C ALA A 944 -42.93 -24.54 11.54
N PHE A 945 -43.65 -23.96 10.57
CA PHE A 945 -45.11 -23.79 10.72
C PHE A 945 -45.97 -24.70 9.84
N GLY A 946 -45.36 -25.50 8.96
CA GLY A 946 -46.13 -26.26 7.97
C GLY A 946 -46.64 -25.35 6.87
#